data_AF-A0A929VYA2-F1
#
_entry.id   AF-A0A929VYA2-F1
#
_cell.length_a   1.000
_cell.length_b   1.000
_cell.length_c   1.000
_cell.angle_alpha   90.00
_cell.angle_beta   90.00
_cell.angle_gamma   90.00
#
_symmetry.space_group_name_H-M   'P 1'
#
loop_
_entity.id
_entity.type
_entity.pdbx_description
1 polymer ?
#
loop_
_entity_poly.entity_id
_entity_poly.type
_entity_poly.pdbx_seq_one_letter_code
_entity_poly.pdbx_strand_id
1 'polypeptide(L)'
;MKRILSKIALGCMITAGLTACTDWLDVNTDPDNPNNKSLLVSNRLPWIQRMYMYSAGMTNFRTAATAGWLYSNGWSVNTCTTTWNFANGLTTGPYQTWFVESASNLNDLYEKAKEDGAYHYMAAADVYYALGFMEMLDLYGEIPFTDALSSSPVPKYDDGKTIYNGIMAKIDEAIELFGKTQSATATPLANGDVLNGGDVSKWLKMCYGLKARYMLKLSKKSDLFKPDEILQCLSHGPQSVDDNSVLPCYNAIGDVTDYLYGDPVQTNGNWDYAGYGSNQRVSSYLYNLLTNMRGAGIEDPRFTKIVPAIMSNVKLSGGTMSSFTWKRSKPVDSHYNAERLLAGGAASIAAPTYAATDVTKDYTITDAAKRAQFVADMTPLHAVTVSGDKVSVTYKAGSIYVNSGNYILAGDTAYVNMRSCSTLTGQTGQKDDAKNLYWYASGEAYKAGVIFSTGSFQLRPVSDFEMMTFHEACFIKAEVLFRKGDKAGALAAYKAGIKANLDYMQKKLTTWQGQGYDNPDMMPMNTADITNYLASAAVCQNAADLTMRDIMLQKYVAMGLSLENWNDMRRFNYSAGNIGSFGVVYPDFDRSPMFTGQEKLTGTSKNDVRYWPRRWRLPGTLELSYNETNAKAINPHCEDVNIWSMPVWWDCETDAEYEGYLK
;
A
#
# COMPACT_ATOMS: atom_id res chain seq x y z
N MET A 1 -77.53 -40.80 -17.52
CA MET A 1 -76.22 -41.10 -16.91
C MET A 1 -75.03 -41.02 -17.87
N LYS A 2 -75.07 -41.56 -19.11
CA LYS A 2 -73.92 -41.52 -20.03
C LYS A 2 -73.42 -40.10 -20.43
N ARG A 3 -74.29 -39.08 -20.46
CA ARG A 3 -73.90 -37.68 -20.76
C ARG A 3 -73.28 -36.89 -19.58
N ILE A 4 -73.40 -37.40 -18.35
CA ILE A 4 -72.78 -36.80 -17.16
C ILE A 4 -71.36 -37.38 -16.97
N LEU A 5 -71.17 -38.67 -17.27
CA LEU A 5 -69.86 -39.33 -17.23
C LEU A 5 -68.87 -38.77 -18.26
N SER A 6 -69.29 -38.40 -19.48
CA SER A 6 -68.39 -37.72 -20.45
C SER A 6 -67.96 -36.32 -20.00
N LYS A 7 -68.78 -35.60 -19.22
CA LYS A 7 -68.44 -34.26 -18.72
C LYS A 7 -67.50 -34.33 -17.50
N ILE A 8 -67.62 -35.38 -16.70
CA ILE A 8 -66.69 -35.67 -15.59
C ILE A 8 -65.34 -36.16 -16.14
N ALA A 9 -65.33 -37.00 -17.19
CA ALA A 9 -64.09 -37.45 -17.83
C ALA A 9 -63.34 -36.30 -18.54
N LEU A 10 -64.05 -35.33 -19.15
CA LEU A 10 -63.43 -34.13 -19.74
C LEU A 10 -62.93 -33.14 -18.66
N GLY A 11 -63.62 -33.05 -17.51
CA GLY A 11 -63.16 -32.29 -16.34
C GLY A 11 -61.93 -32.90 -15.64
N CYS A 12 -61.81 -34.23 -15.63
CA CYS A 12 -60.64 -34.93 -15.10
C CYS A 12 -59.43 -34.90 -16.07
N MET A 13 -59.64 -34.74 -17.38
CA MET A 13 -58.54 -34.53 -18.34
C MET A 13 -57.99 -33.09 -18.33
N ILE A 14 -58.81 -32.10 -17.95
CA ILE A 14 -58.35 -30.70 -17.80
C ILE A 14 -57.58 -30.49 -16.48
N THR A 15 -57.83 -31.31 -15.46
CA THR A 15 -57.10 -31.26 -14.18
C THR A 15 -55.81 -32.09 -14.17
N ALA A 16 -55.63 -33.00 -15.13
CA ALA A 16 -54.37 -33.74 -15.33
C ALA A 16 -53.32 -32.97 -16.19
N GLY A 17 -53.65 -31.78 -16.68
CA GLY A 17 -52.77 -30.93 -17.49
C GLY A 17 -52.09 -29.77 -16.75
N LEU A 18 -52.25 -29.67 -15.42
CA LEU A 18 -51.75 -28.54 -14.62
C LEU A 18 -50.50 -28.87 -13.77
N THR A 19 -49.87 -30.03 -13.97
CA THR A 19 -48.65 -30.42 -13.22
C THR A 19 -47.35 -30.29 -14.03
N ALA A 20 -47.34 -29.52 -15.12
CA ALA A 20 -46.12 -29.28 -15.91
C ALA A 20 -46.04 -27.82 -16.35
N CYS A 21 -45.90 -26.89 -15.40
CA CYS A 21 -45.48 -25.50 -15.62
C CYS A 21 -45.09 -24.86 -14.27
N THR A 22 -44.20 -25.48 -13.49
CA THR A 22 -43.48 -24.76 -12.42
C THR A 22 -42.22 -24.10 -12.96
N ASP A 23 -41.61 -24.66 -14.02
CA ASP A 23 -40.33 -24.17 -14.56
C ASP A 23 -40.48 -22.99 -15.54
N TRP A 24 -41.69 -22.68 -16.03
CA TRP A 24 -41.93 -21.52 -16.91
C TRP A 24 -42.22 -20.22 -16.14
N LEU A 25 -42.56 -20.33 -14.85
CA LEU A 25 -42.79 -19.18 -13.97
C LEU A 25 -41.57 -18.88 -13.07
N ASP A 26 -40.49 -19.65 -13.17
CA ASP A 26 -39.20 -19.34 -12.54
C ASP A 26 -38.39 -18.35 -13.41
N VAL A 27 -39.04 -17.24 -13.80
CA VAL A 27 -38.41 -16.06 -14.43
C VAL A 27 -37.87 -15.08 -13.39
N ASN A 28 -37.69 -15.54 -12.14
CA ASN A 28 -37.21 -14.71 -11.03
C ASN A 28 -35.68 -14.73 -10.89
N THR A 29 -34.99 -15.42 -11.80
CA THR A 29 -33.56 -15.21 -12.08
C THR A 29 -33.48 -14.28 -13.28
N ASP A 30 -33.22 -13.00 -13.03
CA ASP A 30 -32.91 -12.03 -14.08
C ASP A 30 -31.70 -12.54 -14.88
N PRO A 31 -31.86 -12.92 -16.16
CA PRO A 31 -30.75 -13.44 -16.96
C PRO A 31 -29.73 -12.35 -17.31
N ASP A 32 -30.11 -11.07 -17.20
CA ASP A 32 -29.27 -9.91 -17.48
C ASP A 32 -28.53 -9.41 -16.22
N ASN A 33 -28.93 -9.87 -15.02
CA ASN A 33 -28.28 -9.54 -13.74
C ASN A 33 -27.99 -10.80 -12.90
N PRO A 34 -26.72 -11.25 -12.79
CA PRO A 34 -26.39 -12.36 -11.91
C PRO A 34 -26.79 -12.03 -10.45
N ASN A 35 -27.50 -12.94 -9.80
CA ASN A 35 -27.74 -12.85 -8.36
C ASN A 35 -26.64 -13.60 -7.60
N ASN A 36 -26.51 -13.34 -6.30
CA ASN A 36 -25.45 -13.94 -5.47
C ASN A 36 -25.43 -15.48 -5.48
N LYS A 37 -26.48 -16.16 -5.96
CA LYS A 37 -26.53 -17.63 -6.04
C LYS A 37 -26.14 -18.18 -7.42
N SER A 38 -26.26 -17.40 -8.49
CA SER A 38 -25.94 -17.83 -9.86
C SER A 38 -24.53 -17.48 -10.32
N LEU A 39 -23.82 -16.60 -9.59
CA LEU A 39 -22.47 -16.17 -9.98
C LEU A 39 -21.44 -17.30 -9.79
N LEU A 40 -20.72 -17.63 -10.85
CA LEU A 40 -19.66 -18.64 -10.85
C LEU A 40 -18.48 -18.26 -9.94
N VAL A 41 -17.90 -19.26 -9.27
CA VAL A 41 -16.69 -19.08 -8.43
C VAL A 41 -15.53 -18.44 -9.20
N SER A 42 -15.39 -18.76 -10.50
CA SER A 42 -14.36 -18.20 -11.39
C SER A 42 -14.53 -16.71 -11.69
N ASN A 43 -15.74 -16.16 -11.53
CA ASN A 43 -15.99 -14.74 -11.71
C ASN A 43 -15.88 -13.96 -10.40
N ARG A 44 -16.17 -14.63 -9.27
CA ARG A 44 -16.16 -14.01 -7.94
C ARG A 44 -14.75 -13.87 -7.37
N LEU A 45 -13.87 -14.85 -7.59
CA LEU A 45 -12.49 -14.77 -7.10
C LEU A 45 -11.72 -13.57 -7.67
N PRO A 46 -11.66 -13.32 -9.00
CA PRO A 46 -10.95 -12.15 -9.53
C PRO A 46 -11.41 -10.83 -8.92
N TRP A 47 -12.71 -10.69 -8.65
CA TRP A 47 -13.28 -9.52 -7.99
C TRP A 47 -12.72 -9.34 -6.58
N ILE A 48 -12.77 -10.39 -5.75
CA ILE A 48 -12.18 -10.38 -4.40
C ILE A 48 -10.69 -10.02 -4.46
N GLN A 49 -9.93 -10.62 -5.39
CA GLN A 49 -8.50 -10.36 -5.53
C GLN A 49 -8.19 -8.89 -5.84
N ARG A 50 -8.94 -8.30 -6.79
CA ARG A 50 -8.78 -6.90 -7.20
C ARG A 50 -9.24 -5.91 -6.14
N MET A 51 -10.39 -6.15 -5.51
CA MET A 51 -10.93 -5.25 -4.48
C MET A 51 -10.15 -5.33 -3.18
N TYR A 52 -9.62 -6.50 -2.81
CA TYR A 52 -8.65 -6.58 -1.72
C TYR A 52 -7.40 -5.75 -2.01
N MET A 53 -6.81 -5.88 -3.22
CA MET A 53 -5.65 -5.06 -3.61
C MET A 53 -5.95 -3.56 -3.50
N TYR A 54 -7.13 -3.14 -3.95
CA TYR A 54 -7.57 -1.74 -3.85
C TYR A 54 -7.65 -1.29 -2.39
N SER A 55 -8.35 -2.06 -1.54
CA SER A 55 -8.46 -1.80 -0.10
C SER A 55 -7.10 -1.72 0.59
N ALA A 56 -6.25 -2.75 0.38
CA ALA A 56 -4.91 -2.82 0.93
C ALA A 56 -4.00 -1.69 0.40
N GLY A 57 -4.20 -1.23 -0.84
CA GLY A 57 -3.50 -0.06 -1.41
C GLY A 57 -3.75 1.23 -0.62
N MET A 58 -5.00 1.44 -0.17
CA MET A 58 -5.33 2.58 0.69
C MET A 58 -4.65 2.46 2.06
N THR A 59 -4.69 1.27 2.66
CA THR A 59 -4.02 0.96 3.92
C THR A 59 -2.53 1.19 3.83
N ASN A 60 -1.89 0.64 2.81
CA ASN A 60 -0.48 0.77 2.52
C ASN A 60 -0.09 2.25 2.41
N PHE A 61 -0.86 3.08 1.68
CA PHE A 61 -0.57 4.51 1.56
C PHE A 61 -0.57 5.24 2.92
N ARG A 62 -1.62 5.04 3.72
CA ARG A 62 -1.79 5.73 5.00
C ARG A 62 -0.78 5.28 6.05
N THR A 63 -0.45 3.99 6.07
CA THR A 63 0.57 3.43 6.96
C THR A 63 1.98 3.83 6.52
N ALA A 64 2.28 3.86 5.22
CA ALA A 64 3.55 4.35 4.67
C ALA A 64 3.78 5.84 4.97
N ALA A 65 2.72 6.67 4.90
CA ALA A 65 2.74 8.05 5.33
C ALA A 65 3.04 8.18 6.83
N THR A 66 2.49 7.30 7.66
CA THR A 66 2.75 7.26 9.11
C THR A 66 4.16 6.76 9.42
N ALA A 67 4.68 5.82 8.63
CA ALA A 67 6.02 5.21 8.75
C ALA A 67 7.13 6.03 8.06
N GLY A 68 6.82 7.25 7.59
CA GLY A 68 7.81 8.16 6.99
C GLY A 68 8.39 7.70 5.65
N TRP A 69 7.70 6.86 4.89
CA TRP A 69 8.17 6.40 3.57
C TRP A 69 7.99 7.47 2.49
N LEU A 70 6.92 8.25 2.60
CA LEU A 70 6.62 9.41 1.76
C LEU A 70 6.13 10.60 2.58
N TYR A 71 6.22 11.76 1.97
CA TYR A 71 5.50 12.97 2.36
C TYR A 71 4.23 13.11 1.50
N SER A 72 3.16 13.62 2.10
CA SER A 72 1.91 13.93 1.42
C SER A 72 1.31 15.22 1.98
N ASN A 73 0.81 16.07 1.09
CA ASN A 73 0.02 17.26 1.40
C ASN A 73 -1.36 17.26 0.72
N GLY A 74 -1.92 16.08 0.45
CA GLY A 74 -3.25 15.87 -0.16
C GLY A 74 -4.20 14.97 0.68
N TRP A 75 -5.51 15.24 0.59
CA TRP A 75 -6.65 14.47 1.16
C TRP A 75 -6.73 14.40 2.71
N SER A 76 -7.48 13.43 3.28
CA SER A 76 -7.57 13.23 4.74
C SER A 76 -6.19 12.98 5.41
N VAL A 77 -5.18 12.66 4.60
CA VAL A 77 -3.76 12.41 4.95
C VAL A 77 -2.91 13.68 5.00
N ASN A 78 -3.47 14.84 4.58
CA ASN A 78 -2.86 16.16 4.34
C ASN A 78 -1.73 16.61 5.27
N THR A 79 -1.76 16.19 6.54
CA THR A 79 -0.72 16.59 7.49
C THR A 79 -0.20 15.45 8.35
N CYS A 80 -0.81 14.26 8.35
CA CYS A 80 -0.41 13.24 9.33
C CYS A 80 1.04 12.79 9.14
N THR A 81 1.61 12.88 7.92
CA THR A 81 3.05 12.66 7.65
C THR A 81 4.00 13.54 8.46
N THR A 82 3.52 14.69 8.95
CA THR A 82 4.31 15.67 9.69
C THR A 82 3.70 15.93 11.07
N THR A 83 2.40 16.21 11.15
CA THR A 83 1.75 16.61 12.39
C THR A 83 1.42 15.45 13.33
N TRP A 84 1.31 14.22 12.80
CA TRP A 84 0.61 13.09 13.44
C TRP A 84 -0.73 13.47 14.09
N ASN A 85 -1.39 14.50 13.54
CA ASN A 85 -2.75 14.85 13.92
C ASN A 85 -3.71 14.16 12.95
N PHE A 86 -4.05 12.91 13.25
CA PHE A 86 -4.86 12.06 12.38
C PHE A 86 -6.32 12.57 12.33
N ALA A 87 -6.83 12.86 11.12
CA ALA A 87 -8.24 13.21 10.92
C ALA A 87 -9.14 11.96 10.98
N ASN A 88 -10.40 12.10 11.39
CA ASN A 88 -11.33 10.96 11.45
C ASN A 88 -11.53 10.26 10.09
N GLY A 89 -11.53 11.00 8.97
CA GLY A 89 -11.65 10.41 7.63
C GLY A 89 -10.47 9.52 7.20
N LEU A 90 -9.36 9.49 7.96
CA LEU A 90 -8.23 8.59 7.72
C LEU A 90 -8.51 7.13 8.06
N THR A 91 -9.62 6.83 8.73
CA THR A 91 -9.90 5.46 9.17
C THR A 91 -11.07 4.84 8.43
N THR A 92 -11.96 5.65 7.83
CA THR A 92 -13.17 5.15 7.16
C THR A 92 -12.89 4.29 5.92
N GLY A 93 -12.01 4.77 5.04
CA GLY A 93 -11.85 4.20 3.70
C GLY A 93 -11.43 2.72 3.68
N PRO A 94 -10.35 2.30 4.37
CA PRO A 94 -9.92 0.91 4.31
C PRO A 94 -10.91 -0.07 4.92
N TYR A 95 -11.62 0.37 5.98
CA TYR A 95 -12.69 -0.41 6.56
C TYR A 95 -13.84 -0.60 5.55
N GLN A 96 -14.25 0.48 4.89
CA GLN A 96 -15.34 0.46 3.91
C GLN A 96 -15.01 -0.43 2.71
N THR A 97 -13.87 -0.22 2.06
CA THR A 97 -13.47 -0.98 0.87
C THR A 97 -13.32 -2.46 1.20
N TRP A 98 -12.71 -2.79 2.34
CA TRP A 98 -12.60 -4.18 2.78
C TRP A 98 -13.96 -4.83 2.96
N PHE A 99 -14.83 -4.28 3.83
CA PHE A 99 -16.08 -4.95 4.19
C PHE A 99 -17.10 -4.94 3.05
N VAL A 100 -17.17 -3.86 2.26
CA VAL A 100 -18.20 -3.67 1.23
C VAL A 100 -17.79 -4.30 -0.10
N GLU A 101 -16.55 -4.10 -0.56
CA GLU A 101 -16.15 -4.50 -1.91
C GLU A 101 -15.58 -5.92 -1.95
N SER A 102 -14.83 -6.33 -0.93
CA SER A 102 -14.12 -7.61 -0.88
C SER A 102 -14.78 -8.64 0.04
N ALA A 103 -14.90 -8.33 1.33
CA ALA A 103 -15.31 -9.29 2.36
C ALA A 103 -16.75 -9.80 2.16
N SER A 104 -17.64 -8.94 1.67
CA SER A 104 -19.04 -9.26 1.33
C SER A 104 -19.20 -10.44 0.36
N ASN A 105 -18.16 -10.80 -0.39
CA ASN A 105 -18.17 -11.90 -1.36
C ASN A 105 -17.55 -13.21 -0.82
N LEU A 106 -16.92 -13.21 0.35
CA LEU A 106 -16.13 -14.36 0.83
C LEU A 106 -17.00 -15.55 1.21
N ASN A 107 -18.05 -15.34 2.00
CA ASN A 107 -18.96 -16.41 2.42
C ASN A 107 -19.67 -17.05 1.22
N ASP A 108 -20.13 -16.22 0.28
CA ASP A 108 -20.75 -16.69 -0.95
C ASP A 108 -19.77 -17.50 -1.83
N LEU A 109 -18.52 -17.04 -1.96
CA LEU A 109 -17.48 -17.79 -2.69
C LEU A 109 -17.25 -19.15 -2.05
N TYR A 110 -17.08 -19.18 -0.72
CA TYR A 110 -16.78 -20.40 0.03
C TYR A 110 -17.93 -21.41 -0.08
N GLU A 111 -19.17 -21.01 0.20
CA GLU A 111 -20.32 -21.92 0.14
C GLU A 111 -20.59 -22.39 -1.29
N LYS A 112 -20.48 -21.52 -2.28
CA LYS A 112 -20.65 -21.93 -3.68
C LYS A 112 -19.57 -22.92 -4.13
N ALA A 113 -18.32 -22.66 -3.76
CA ALA A 113 -17.22 -23.56 -4.05
C ALA A 113 -17.38 -24.93 -3.36
N LYS A 114 -17.93 -24.95 -2.15
CA LYS A 114 -18.26 -26.18 -1.42
C LYS A 114 -19.36 -26.99 -2.11
N GLU A 115 -20.42 -26.33 -2.58
CA GLU A 115 -21.47 -26.97 -3.40
C GLU A 115 -20.89 -27.57 -4.69
N ASP A 116 -20.00 -26.85 -5.36
CA ASP A 116 -19.38 -27.26 -6.62
C ASP A 116 -18.23 -28.29 -6.44
N GLY A 117 -17.86 -28.62 -5.20
CA GLY A 117 -16.71 -29.47 -4.88
C GLY A 117 -15.35 -28.85 -5.27
N ALA A 118 -15.30 -27.53 -5.41
CA ALA A 118 -14.16 -26.74 -5.83
C ALA A 118 -13.32 -26.27 -4.62
N TYR A 119 -12.74 -27.22 -3.89
CA TYR A 119 -11.95 -26.97 -2.66
C TYR A 119 -10.86 -25.90 -2.79
N HIS A 120 -10.26 -25.71 -3.95
CA HIS A 120 -9.21 -24.70 -4.15
C HIS A 120 -9.77 -23.28 -4.16
N TYR A 121 -11.04 -23.07 -4.56
CA TYR A 121 -11.72 -21.78 -4.41
C TYR A 121 -12.13 -21.52 -2.95
N MET A 122 -12.51 -22.57 -2.20
CA MET A 122 -12.73 -22.45 -0.74
C MET A 122 -11.43 -22.00 -0.06
N ALA A 123 -10.31 -22.64 -0.39
CA ALA A 123 -9.01 -22.28 0.14
C ALA A 123 -8.61 -20.82 -0.18
N ALA A 124 -8.86 -20.38 -1.41
CA ALA A 124 -8.62 -18.98 -1.79
C ALA A 124 -9.51 -18.00 -0.99
N ALA A 125 -10.78 -18.34 -0.73
CA ALA A 125 -11.67 -17.54 0.11
C ALA A 125 -11.11 -17.40 1.54
N ASP A 126 -10.64 -18.49 2.14
CA ASP A 126 -10.04 -18.48 3.49
C ASP A 126 -8.75 -17.65 3.55
N VAL A 127 -7.91 -17.69 2.51
CA VAL A 127 -6.70 -16.86 2.45
C VAL A 127 -7.05 -15.37 2.40
N TYR A 128 -8.03 -14.96 1.58
CA TYR A 128 -8.45 -13.55 1.54
C TYR A 128 -9.15 -13.13 2.82
N TYR A 129 -9.93 -14.02 3.44
CA TYR A 129 -10.49 -13.80 4.78
C TYR A 129 -9.35 -13.52 5.79
N ALA A 130 -8.34 -14.37 5.82
CA ALA A 130 -7.18 -14.22 6.69
C ALA A 130 -6.39 -12.92 6.44
N LEU A 131 -6.19 -12.53 5.18
CA LEU A 131 -5.48 -11.31 4.81
C LEU A 131 -6.23 -10.05 5.26
N GLY A 132 -7.51 -9.91 4.89
CA GLY A 132 -8.25 -8.70 5.21
C GLY A 132 -8.59 -8.56 6.68
N PHE A 133 -8.95 -9.64 7.38
CA PHE A 133 -9.17 -9.54 8.83
C PHE A 133 -7.87 -9.32 9.62
N MET A 134 -6.72 -9.83 9.16
CA MET A 134 -5.43 -9.44 9.78
C MET A 134 -5.12 -7.97 9.55
N GLU A 135 -5.38 -7.45 8.35
CA GLU A 135 -5.24 -6.03 8.04
C GLU A 135 -6.12 -5.17 8.97
N MET A 136 -7.39 -5.54 9.16
CA MET A 136 -8.29 -4.82 10.05
C MET A 136 -7.84 -4.93 11.53
N LEU A 137 -7.37 -6.10 11.97
CA LEU A 137 -6.80 -6.28 13.31
C LEU A 137 -5.55 -5.41 13.52
N ASP A 138 -4.65 -5.37 12.53
CA ASP A 138 -3.44 -4.56 12.55
C ASP A 138 -3.77 -3.07 12.65
N LEU A 139 -4.83 -2.62 11.98
CA LEU A 139 -5.25 -1.23 11.96
C LEU A 139 -6.02 -0.84 13.22
N TYR A 140 -7.11 -1.53 13.53
CA TYR A 140 -8.12 -1.07 14.50
C TYR A 140 -8.04 -1.79 15.86
N GLY A 141 -7.44 -2.97 15.90
CA GLY A 141 -7.52 -3.88 17.03
C GLY A 141 -8.82 -4.68 16.99
N GLU A 142 -9.70 -4.42 17.96
CA GLU A 142 -10.94 -5.16 18.14
C GLU A 142 -11.96 -4.77 17.08
N ILE A 143 -12.54 -5.77 16.39
CA ILE A 143 -13.49 -5.61 15.29
C ILE A 143 -14.50 -6.77 15.30
N PRO A 144 -15.63 -6.68 14.57
CA PRO A 144 -16.45 -7.84 14.29
C PRO A 144 -15.65 -8.90 13.52
N PHE A 145 -15.71 -10.16 13.97
CA PHE A 145 -15.00 -11.27 13.32
C PHE A 145 -15.82 -12.56 13.24
N THR A 146 -16.09 -13.23 14.36
CA THR A 146 -16.81 -14.52 14.39
C THR A 146 -18.26 -14.38 13.95
N ASP A 147 -18.87 -13.22 14.19
CA ASP A 147 -20.22 -12.87 13.76
C ASP A 147 -20.21 -11.91 12.55
N ALA A 148 -19.03 -11.57 12.01
CA ALA A 148 -18.92 -10.73 10.83
C ALA A 148 -19.44 -11.45 9.59
N LEU A 149 -19.93 -10.68 8.62
CA LEU A 149 -20.46 -11.17 7.35
C LEU A 149 -21.66 -12.13 7.52
N SER A 150 -22.27 -12.16 8.70
CA SER A 150 -23.53 -12.84 8.97
C SER A 150 -24.71 -11.97 8.53
N SER A 151 -25.94 -12.46 8.72
CA SER A 151 -27.15 -11.65 8.52
C SER A 151 -27.37 -10.64 9.65
N SER A 152 -26.54 -10.64 10.70
CA SER A 152 -26.65 -9.70 11.81
C SER A 152 -26.29 -8.28 11.35
N PRO A 153 -27.20 -7.29 11.50
CA PRO A 153 -26.88 -5.90 11.18
C PRO A 153 -26.01 -5.23 12.25
N VAL A 154 -25.73 -5.90 13.37
CA VAL A 154 -24.91 -5.40 14.50
C VAL A 154 -24.00 -6.53 14.99
N PRO A 155 -23.03 -6.97 14.15
CA PRO A 155 -22.22 -8.13 14.45
C PRO A 155 -21.39 -7.91 15.72
N LYS A 156 -21.25 -8.96 16.53
CA LYS A 156 -20.47 -8.90 17.77
C LYS A 156 -18.97 -8.68 17.47
N TYR A 157 -18.33 -7.87 18.31
CA TYR A 157 -16.87 -7.68 18.33
C TYR A 157 -16.14 -8.83 19.03
N ASP A 158 -14.97 -9.17 18.51
CA ASP A 158 -14.05 -10.09 19.15
C ASP A 158 -12.74 -9.39 19.53
N ASP A 159 -12.06 -9.90 20.56
CA ASP A 159 -10.76 -9.38 20.98
C ASP A 159 -9.64 -9.77 19.99
N GLY A 160 -8.51 -9.06 20.06
CA GLY A 160 -7.41 -9.29 19.14
C GLY A 160 -6.83 -10.71 19.17
N LYS A 161 -6.93 -11.41 20.31
CA LYS A 161 -6.45 -12.80 20.46
C LYS A 161 -7.34 -13.79 19.72
N THR A 162 -8.65 -13.64 19.87
CA THR A 162 -9.68 -14.45 19.21
C THR A 162 -9.59 -14.27 17.71
N ILE A 163 -9.49 -13.02 17.24
CA ILE A 163 -9.33 -12.69 15.83
C ILE A 163 -8.07 -13.33 15.26
N TYR A 164 -6.91 -13.12 15.91
CA TYR A 164 -5.64 -13.69 15.47
C TYR A 164 -5.70 -15.22 15.32
N ASN A 165 -6.22 -15.91 16.34
CA ASN A 165 -6.31 -17.37 16.31
C ASN A 165 -7.29 -17.87 15.23
N GLY A 166 -8.40 -17.17 15.01
CA GLY A 166 -9.33 -17.49 13.93
C GLY A 166 -8.69 -17.30 12.55
N ILE A 167 -7.87 -16.26 12.37
CA ILE A 167 -7.11 -16.04 11.12
C ILE A 167 -6.10 -17.17 10.90
N MET A 168 -5.36 -17.59 11.92
CA MET A 168 -4.43 -18.72 11.81
C MET A 168 -5.16 -20.01 11.43
N ALA A 169 -6.32 -20.27 12.03
CA ALA A 169 -7.16 -21.43 11.69
C ALA A 169 -7.64 -21.38 10.23
N LYS A 170 -7.97 -20.20 9.70
CA LYS A 170 -8.33 -20.02 8.28
C LYS A 170 -7.17 -20.33 7.33
N ILE A 171 -5.96 -19.95 7.69
CA ILE A 171 -4.77 -20.32 6.89
C ILE A 171 -4.51 -21.83 6.95
N ASP A 172 -4.71 -22.45 8.11
CA ASP A 172 -4.57 -23.91 8.27
C ASP A 172 -5.61 -24.67 7.43
N GLU A 173 -6.87 -24.23 7.46
CA GLU A 173 -7.94 -24.75 6.61
C GLU A 173 -7.59 -24.61 5.11
N ALA A 174 -7.08 -23.45 4.71
CA ALA A 174 -6.65 -23.22 3.31
C ALA A 174 -5.52 -24.18 2.89
N ILE A 175 -4.53 -24.43 3.75
CA ILE A 175 -3.45 -25.39 3.49
C ILE A 175 -4.03 -26.80 3.26
N GLU A 176 -4.95 -27.23 4.12
CA GLU A 176 -5.62 -28.51 3.97
C GLU A 176 -6.42 -28.60 2.66
N LEU A 177 -7.22 -27.58 2.36
CA LEU A 177 -8.07 -27.52 1.18
C LEU A 177 -7.26 -27.50 -0.14
N PHE A 178 -6.16 -26.74 -0.19
CA PHE A 178 -5.24 -26.78 -1.33
C PHE A 178 -4.59 -28.16 -1.50
N GLY A 179 -4.36 -28.88 -0.40
CA GLY A 179 -3.86 -30.26 -0.41
C GLY A 179 -4.87 -31.32 -0.86
N LYS A 180 -6.17 -30.97 -0.98
CA LYS A 180 -7.20 -31.91 -1.41
C LYS A 180 -7.24 -32.09 -2.92
N THR A 181 -7.48 -33.33 -3.34
CA THR A 181 -7.89 -33.65 -4.71
C THR A 181 -9.30 -33.12 -4.94
N GLN A 182 -9.47 -32.25 -5.92
CA GLN A 182 -10.79 -31.73 -6.32
C GLN A 182 -11.52 -32.71 -7.24
N SER A 183 -12.85 -32.60 -7.33
CA SER A 183 -13.62 -33.34 -8.34
C SER A 183 -13.13 -33.02 -9.75
N ALA A 184 -13.14 -34.01 -10.65
CA ALA A 184 -12.84 -33.79 -12.07
C ALA A 184 -13.83 -32.82 -12.76
N THR A 185 -15.01 -32.64 -12.17
CA THR A 185 -16.04 -31.69 -12.64
C THR A 185 -15.97 -30.33 -11.95
N ALA A 186 -15.10 -30.15 -10.95
CA ALA A 186 -14.96 -28.89 -10.26
C ALA A 186 -14.36 -27.84 -11.21
N THR A 187 -14.82 -26.59 -11.08
CA THR A 187 -14.25 -25.47 -11.83
C THR A 187 -12.76 -25.34 -11.50
N PRO A 188 -11.84 -25.35 -12.48
CA PRO A 188 -10.42 -25.17 -12.24
C PRO A 188 -10.12 -23.79 -11.60
N LEU A 189 -9.20 -23.76 -10.64
CA LEU A 189 -8.77 -22.51 -9.98
C LEU A 189 -8.19 -21.51 -11.00
N ALA A 190 -7.47 -22.01 -12.01
CA ALA A 190 -6.86 -21.19 -13.07
C ALA A 190 -7.87 -20.31 -13.85
N ASN A 191 -9.17 -20.63 -13.80
CA ASN A 191 -10.20 -19.83 -14.48
C ASN A 191 -10.50 -18.50 -13.76
N GLY A 192 -10.21 -18.39 -12.46
CA GLY A 192 -10.52 -17.21 -11.65
C GLY A 192 -9.35 -16.68 -10.82
N ASP A 193 -8.20 -17.36 -10.80
CA ASP A 193 -7.05 -16.94 -10.02
C ASP A 193 -6.07 -16.08 -10.84
N VAL A 194 -6.12 -14.77 -10.60
CA VAL A 194 -5.20 -13.79 -11.18
C VAL A 194 -3.88 -13.71 -10.40
N LEU A 195 -3.86 -14.11 -9.13
CA LEU A 195 -2.70 -13.98 -8.24
C LEU A 195 -1.60 -15.00 -8.55
N ASN A 196 -1.95 -16.29 -8.61
CA ASN A 196 -0.98 -17.38 -8.84
C ASN A 196 -1.30 -18.20 -10.11
N GLY A 197 -2.28 -17.79 -10.92
CA GLY A 197 -2.60 -18.45 -12.19
C GLY A 197 -3.12 -19.88 -12.01
N GLY A 198 -3.67 -20.22 -10.85
CA GLY A 198 -4.09 -21.58 -10.49
C GLY A 198 -2.98 -22.49 -9.97
N ASP A 199 -1.76 -21.99 -9.78
CA ASP A 199 -0.65 -22.77 -9.22
C ASP A 199 -0.81 -22.96 -7.71
N VAL A 200 -1.34 -24.13 -7.33
CA VAL A 200 -1.56 -24.53 -5.93
C VAL A 200 -0.26 -24.60 -5.13
N SER A 201 0.88 -24.90 -5.76
CA SER A 201 2.19 -24.90 -5.09
C SER A 201 2.54 -23.50 -4.59
N LYS A 202 2.29 -22.48 -5.41
CA LYS A 202 2.49 -21.07 -5.02
C LYS A 202 1.52 -20.64 -3.92
N TRP A 203 0.27 -21.07 -3.99
CA TRP A 203 -0.71 -20.84 -2.91
C TRP A 203 -0.28 -21.44 -1.58
N LEU A 204 0.17 -22.70 -1.56
CA LEU A 204 0.69 -23.33 -0.35
C LEU A 204 1.90 -22.58 0.21
N LYS A 205 2.86 -22.19 -0.65
CA LYS A 205 4.01 -21.38 -0.24
C LYS A 205 3.58 -20.03 0.35
N MET A 206 2.61 -19.37 -0.26
CA MET A 206 2.03 -18.13 0.27
C MET A 206 1.40 -18.37 1.65
N CYS A 207 0.58 -19.40 1.84
CA CYS A 207 -0.02 -19.72 3.13
C CYS A 207 1.04 -19.90 4.23
N TYR A 208 2.08 -20.70 3.98
CA TYR A 208 3.17 -20.86 4.94
C TYR A 208 3.99 -19.58 5.17
N GLY A 209 4.17 -18.75 4.14
CA GLY A 209 4.77 -17.41 4.28
C GLY A 209 3.94 -16.49 5.16
N LEU A 210 2.62 -16.48 4.99
CA LEU A 210 1.68 -15.71 5.82
C LEU A 210 1.67 -16.21 7.27
N LYS A 211 1.68 -17.53 7.49
CA LYS A 211 1.86 -18.09 8.85
C LYS A 211 3.12 -17.57 9.49
N ALA A 212 4.26 -17.62 8.78
CA ALA A 212 5.52 -17.10 9.29
C ALA A 212 5.46 -15.60 9.62
N ARG A 213 4.86 -14.78 8.74
CA ARG A 213 4.64 -13.35 8.96
C ARG A 213 3.81 -13.10 10.22
N TYR A 214 2.68 -13.77 10.36
CA TYR A 214 1.74 -13.53 11.46
C TYR A 214 2.28 -14.05 12.79
N MET A 215 2.92 -15.21 12.80
CA MET A 215 3.63 -15.73 13.97
C MET A 215 4.77 -14.80 14.42
N LEU A 216 5.46 -14.13 13.49
CA LEU A 216 6.47 -13.12 13.82
C LEU A 216 5.85 -11.88 14.48
N LYS A 217 4.59 -11.53 14.19
CA LYS A 217 3.90 -10.40 14.86
C LYS A 217 3.91 -10.56 16.38
N LEU A 218 3.83 -11.79 16.86
CA LEU A 218 3.86 -12.14 18.29
C LEU A 218 5.25 -12.03 18.95
N SER A 219 6.26 -11.47 18.27
CA SER A 219 7.63 -11.35 18.80
C SER A 219 7.79 -10.61 20.14
N LYS A 220 6.79 -9.84 20.58
CA LYS A 220 6.74 -9.23 21.92
C LYS A 220 6.16 -10.15 22.99
N LYS A 221 5.32 -11.12 22.60
CA LYS A 221 4.65 -12.07 23.49
C LYS A 221 5.51 -13.29 23.70
N SER A 222 6.38 -13.23 24.71
CA SER A 222 7.37 -14.28 24.97
C SER A 222 6.78 -15.69 25.15
N ASP A 223 5.54 -15.80 25.65
CA ASP A 223 4.80 -17.04 25.83
C ASP A 223 4.28 -17.64 24.51
N LEU A 224 3.96 -16.78 23.53
CA LEU A 224 3.42 -17.17 22.23
C LEU A 224 4.44 -17.14 21.09
N PHE A 225 5.60 -16.48 21.26
CA PHE A 225 6.61 -16.40 20.21
C PHE A 225 7.30 -17.76 20.00
N LYS A 226 7.07 -18.38 18.84
CA LYS A 226 7.61 -19.70 18.46
C LYS A 226 8.61 -19.60 17.30
N PRO A 227 9.88 -19.23 17.55
CA PRO A 227 10.85 -18.99 16.49
C PRO A 227 11.14 -20.23 15.62
N ASP A 228 11.14 -21.43 16.20
CA ASP A 228 11.40 -22.66 15.44
C ASP A 228 10.25 -23.01 14.48
N GLU A 229 9.01 -22.80 14.91
CA GLU A 229 7.83 -23.00 14.04
C GLU A 229 7.76 -21.95 12.92
N ILE A 230 8.22 -20.71 13.17
CA ILE A 230 8.37 -19.71 12.11
C ILE A 230 9.38 -20.18 11.06
N LEU A 231 10.55 -20.69 11.49
CA LEU A 231 11.55 -21.23 10.56
C LEU A 231 11.03 -22.46 9.80
N GLN A 232 10.23 -23.31 10.44
CA GLN A 232 9.56 -24.43 9.79
C GLN A 232 8.57 -23.95 8.72
N CYS A 233 7.71 -22.98 9.03
CA CYS A 233 6.81 -22.38 8.05
C CYS A 233 7.60 -21.80 6.87
N LEU A 234 8.68 -21.06 7.13
CA LEU A 234 9.54 -20.52 6.08
C LEU A 234 10.22 -21.59 5.21
N SER A 235 10.45 -22.81 5.72
CA SER A 235 10.98 -23.91 4.91
C SER A 235 9.97 -24.46 3.90
N HIS A 236 8.68 -24.23 4.14
CA HIS A 236 7.57 -24.53 3.22
C HIS A 236 7.04 -23.29 2.48
N GLY A 237 7.51 -22.10 2.84
CA GLY A 237 7.14 -20.83 2.20
C GLY A 237 7.85 -20.58 0.87
N PRO A 238 7.84 -19.34 0.34
CA PRO A 238 8.56 -18.99 -0.87
C PRO A 238 10.07 -19.29 -0.71
N GLN A 239 10.70 -19.94 -1.70
CA GLN A 239 12.13 -20.31 -1.69
C GLN A 239 12.95 -19.55 -2.74
N SER A 240 12.29 -18.80 -3.63
CA SER A 240 12.92 -17.97 -4.64
C SER A 240 11.97 -16.86 -5.10
N VAL A 241 12.46 -15.90 -5.88
CA VAL A 241 11.63 -14.84 -6.48
C VAL A 241 10.49 -15.39 -7.36
N ASP A 242 10.66 -16.57 -7.97
CA ASP A 242 9.62 -17.19 -8.80
C ASP A 242 8.43 -17.71 -7.99
N ASP A 243 8.65 -17.95 -6.70
CA ASP A 243 7.62 -18.38 -5.75
C ASP A 243 6.82 -17.22 -5.16
N ASN A 244 7.18 -15.95 -5.47
CA ASN A 244 6.43 -14.80 -4.98
C ASN A 244 4.97 -14.87 -5.42
N SER A 245 4.06 -14.56 -4.50
CA SER A 245 2.66 -14.28 -4.82
C SER A 245 2.47 -12.78 -4.90
N VAL A 246 2.32 -12.29 -6.12
CA VAL A 246 2.12 -10.88 -6.45
C VAL A 246 0.96 -10.78 -7.42
N LEU A 247 0.04 -9.84 -7.19
CA LEU A 247 -1.09 -9.64 -8.10
C LEU A 247 -0.60 -8.80 -9.28
N PRO A 248 -0.68 -9.30 -10.53
CA PRO A 248 -0.25 -8.54 -11.68
C PRO A 248 -1.23 -7.40 -11.99
N CYS A 249 -0.67 -6.22 -12.22
CA CYS A 249 -1.43 -5.01 -12.54
C CYS A 249 -1.16 -4.56 -13.98
N TYR A 250 -2.16 -3.95 -14.58
CA TYR A 250 -2.18 -3.62 -15.99
C TYR A 250 -2.68 -2.20 -16.21
N ASN A 251 -2.16 -1.56 -17.26
CA ASN A 251 -2.69 -0.31 -17.78
C ASN A 251 -3.43 -0.63 -19.09
N ALA A 252 -4.73 -0.87 -19.01
CA ALA A 252 -5.52 -1.31 -20.15
C ALA A 252 -6.31 -0.16 -20.76
N ILE A 253 -6.41 -0.14 -22.09
CA ILE A 253 -7.35 0.75 -22.79
C ILE A 253 -8.76 0.18 -22.55
N GLY A 254 -9.66 1.01 -22.04
CA GLY A 254 -11.02 0.58 -21.69
C GLY A 254 -11.12 -0.21 -20.38
N ASP A 255 -10.18 0.00 -19.45
CA ASP A 255 -10.33 -0.51 -18.09
C ASP A 255 -11.66 -0.03 -17.46
N VAL A 256 -12.18 -0.83 -16.54
CA VAL A 256 -13.38 -0.49 -15.77
C VAL A 256 -12.99 0.22 -14.50
N THR A 257 -13.93 1.01 -13.96
CA THR A 257 -13.73 1.72 -12.71
C THR A 257 -14.47 1.02 -11.58
N ASP A 258 -13.90 1.08 -10.38
CA ASP A 258 -14.58 0.75 -9.14
C ASP A 258 -15.87 1.59 -8.98
N TYR A 259 -16.88 1.01 -8.36
CA TYR A 259 -18.22 1.58 -8.23
C TYR A 259 -18.35 2.52 -7.02
N LEU A 260 -17.48 2.43 -6.01
CA LEU A 260 -17.51 3.34 -4.86
C LEU A 260 -16.75 4.64 -5.12
N TYR A 261 -15.57 4.54 -5.73
CA TYR A 261 -14.61 5.64 -5.86
C TYR A 261 -14.27 6.01 -7.30
N GLY A 262 -14.61 5.18 -8.29
CA GLY A 262 -14.37 5.48 -9.70
C GLY A 262 -12.92 5.32 -10.15
N ASP A 263 -12.09 4.63 -9.36
CA ASP A 263 -10.69 4.36 -9.68
C ASP A 263 -10.55 3.13 -10.60
N PRO A 264 -9.49 3.02 -11.42
CA PRO A 264 -9.30 1.87 -12.30
C PRO A 264 -9.11 0.57 -11.50
N VAL A 265 -9.72 -0.52 -11.96
CA VAL A 265 -9.70 -1.80 -11.21
C VAL A 265 -8.45 -2.64 -11.50
N GLN A 266 -7.86 -2.52 -12.70
CA GLN A 266 -6.73 -3.38 -13.09
C GLN A 266 -5.36 -2.79 -12.73
N THR A 267 -5.30 -1.51 -12.34
CA THR A 267 -4.07 -0.84 -11.94
C THR A 267 -3.62 -1.28 -10.56
N ASN A 268 -2.40 -0.90 -10.18
CA ASN A 268 -1.88 -1.19 -8.85
C ASN A 268 -2.64 -0.38 -7.77
N GLY A 269 -3.17 -1.06 -6.75
CA GLY A 269 -3.86 -0.41 -5.63
C GLY A 269 -3.02 0.64 -4.89
N ASN A 270 -1.70 0.45 -4.76
CA ASN A 270 -0.82 1.48 -4.22
C ASN A 270 -0.74 2.71 -5.14
N TRP A 271 -0.80 2.52 -6.47
CA TRP A 271 -0.85 3.63 -7.40
C TRP A 271 -2.16 4.42 -7.28
N ASP A 272 -3.31 3.76 -7.17
CA ASP A 272 -4.62 4.45 -7.07
C ASP A 272 -4.63 5.50 -5.94
N TYR A 273 -3.99 5.19 -4.81
CA TYR A 273 -3.96 6.09 -3.65
C TYR A 273 -2.73 6.97 -3.53
N ALA A 274 -1.54 6.46 -3.85
CA ALA A 274 -0.27 7.18 -3.63
C ALA A 274 0.41 7.64 -4.92
N GLY A 275 0.15 6.96 -6.04
CA GLY A 275 0.77 7.21 -7.34
C GLY A 275 -0.09 7.96 -8.35
N TYR A 276 -1.38 8.16 -8.07
CA TYR A 276 -2.31 8.92 -8.91
C TYR A 276 -2.35 10.42 -8.54
N GLY A 277 -2.18 10.75 -7.26
CA GLY A 277 -2.32 12.11 -6.73
C GLY A 277 -1.19 13.09 -7.08
N SER A 278 -1.43 14.40 -6.89
CA SER A 278 -0.43 15.46 -7.16
C SER A 278 0.55 15.74 -6.00
N ASN A 279 0.41 15.02 -4.88
CA ASN A 279 0.78 15.52 -3.55
C ASN A 279 1.82 14.65 -2.84
N GLN A 280 2.23 13.53 -3.43
CA GLN A 280 3.16 12.58 -2.83
C GLN A 280 4.59 12.90 -3.24
N ARG A 281 5.50 12.96 -2.27
CA ARG A 281 6.94 13.21 -2.48
C ARG A 281 7.74 12.21 -1.67
N VAL A 282 8.96 11.93 -2.12
CA VAL A 282 9.89 11.08 -1.36
C VAL A 282 10.27 11.78 -0.05
N SER A 283 10.22 11.05 1.07
CA SER A 283 10.66 11.57 2.37
C SER A 283 12.19 11.61 2.50
N SER A 284 12.71 12.45 3.38
CA SER A 284 14.14 12.44 3.75
C SER A 284 14.57 11.10 4.34
N TYR A 285 13.71 10.46 5.12
CA TYR A 285 14.01 9.18 5.76
C TYR A 285 14.30 8.08 4.72
N LEU A 286 13.38 7.85 3.77
CA LEU A 286 13.60 6.87 2.70
C LEU A 286 14.78 7.25 1.80
N TYR A 287 14.89 8.53 1.44
CA TYR A 287 15.96 9.01 0.57
C TYR A 287 17.35 8.77 1.17
N ASN A 288 17.52 9.02 2.47
CA ASN A 288 18.78 8.81 3.16
C ASN A 288 19.16 7.33 3.23
N LEU A 289 18.18 6.44 3.38
CA LEU A 289 18.43 4.99 3.32
C LEU A 289 18.89 4.56 1.92
N LEU A 290 18.33 5.14 0.86
CA LEU A 290 18.72 4.82 -0.52
C LEU A 290 20.05 5.43 -0.95
N THR A 291 20.57 6.43 -0.26
CA THR A 291 21.80 7.15 -0.67
C THR A 291 22.96 6.97 0.31
N ASN A 292 22.68 6.57 1.55
CA ASN A 292 23.67 6.49 2.61
C ASN A 292 23.34 5.44 3.67
N MET A 293 22.82 4.28 3.26
CA MET A 293 22.62 3.14 4.15
C MET A 293 23.91 2.84 4.93
N ARG A 294 23.79 2.67 6.26
CA ARG A 294 24.93 2.47 7.18
C ARG A 294 26.03 3.54 7.11
N GLY A 295 25.76 4.73 6.57
CA GLY A 295 26.78 5.77 6.42
C GLY A 295 27.83 5.46 5.34
N ALA A 296 27.53 4.56 4.41
CA ALA A 296 28.49 4.05 3.42
C ALA A 296 28.80 5.03 2.28
N GLY A 297 28.02 6.09 2.09
CA GLY A 297 28.18 7.04 0.99
C GLY A 297 27.99 6.44 -0.41
N ILE A 298 27.24 5.35 -0.51
CA ILE A 298 26.98 4.62 -1.76
C ILE A 298 25.48 4.62 -2.03
N GLU A 299 25.12 4.96 -3.27
CA GLU A 299 23.74 4.93 -3.74
C GLU A 299 23.26 3.50 -3.97
N ASP A 300 22.06 3.22 -3.51
CA ASP A 300 21.34 1.98 -3.75
C ASP A 300 20.91 1.89 -5.22
N PRO A 301 21.13 0.77 -5.94
CA PRO A 301 20.72 0.60 -7.33
C PRO A 301 19.22 0.86 -7.57
N ARG A 302 18.38 0.72 -6.53
CA ARG A 302 16.95 0.98 -6.56
C ARG A 302 16.61 2.47 -6.55
N PHE A 303 17.57 3.36 -6.23
CA PHE A 303 17.34 4.80 -6.04
C PHE A 303 16.64 5.45 -7.23
N THR A 304 17.18 5.28 -8.44
CA THR A 304 16.58 5.86 -9.66
C THR A 304 15.21 5.28 -10.01
N LYS A 305 14.89 4.08 -9.48
CA LYS A 305 13.62 3.39 -9.72
C LYS A 305 12.55 3.84 -8.73
N ILE A 306 12.94 4.21 -7.51
CA ILE A 306 12.04 4.62 -6.44
C ILE A 306 11.85 6.14 -6.40
N VAL A 307 12.93 6.92 -6.59
CA VAL A 307 12.89 8.38 -6.52
C VAL A 307 12.60 8.94 -7.91
N PRO A 308 11.53 9.71 -8.13
CA PRO A 308 11.15 10.19 -9.46
C PRO A 308 12.03 11.36 -9.94
N ALA A 309 12.08 11.57 -11.25
CA ALA A 309 12.74 12.70 -11.91
C ALA A 309 11.76 13.53 -12.75
N ILE A 310 12.11 14.80 -12.93
CA ILE A 310 11.38 15.78 -13.75
C ILE A 310 12.28 16.32 -14.85
N MET A 311 11.71 16.74 -15.98
CA MET A 311 12.47 17.54 -16.94
C MET A 311 12.78 18.93 -16.38
N SER A 312 13.97 19.44 -16.64
CA SER A 312 14.39 20.79 -16.26
C SER A 312 15.21 21.41 -17.40
N ASN A 313 15.45 22.72 -17.35
CA ASN A 313 16.18 23.44 -18.40
C ASN A 313 15.61 23.21 -19.82
N VAL A 314 14.29 23.00 -19.91
CA VAL A 314 13.61 22.68 -21.15
C VAL A 314 13.78 23.82 -22.17
N LYS A 315 14.15 23.45 -23.39
CA LYS A 315 14.13 24.32 -24.57
C LYS A 315 13.11 23.77 -25.56
N LEU A 316 12.42 24.67 -26.25
CA LEU A 316 11.42 24.32 -27.25
C LEU A 316 11.95 24.66 -28.66
N SER A 317 11.58 23.85 -29.64
CA SER A 317 11.74 24.14 -31.07
C SER A 317 10.42 23.84 -31.77
N GLY A 318 9.80 24.83 -32.41
CA GLY A 318 8.48 24.63 -33.02
C GLY A 318 7.35 24.29 -32.03
N GLY A 319 7.49 24.67 -30.76
CA GLY A 319 6.50 24.41 -29.70
C GLY A 319 6.63 23.06 -28.99
N THR A 320 7.52 22.18 -29.45
CA THR A 320 7.84 20.91 -28.79
C THR A 320 9.21 20.96 -28.14
N MET A 321 9.39 20.18 -27.09
CA MET A 321 10.66 20.01 -26.39
C MET A 321 11.75 19.58 -27.39
N SER A 322 12.89 20.29 -27.36
CA SER A 322 14.07 20.02 -28.18
C SER A 322 15.28 19.59 -27.37
N SER A 323 15.41 20.09 -26.13
CA SER A 323 16.44 19.66 -25.18
C SER A 323 15.98 19.92 -23.74
N PHE A 324 16.55 19.16 -22.80
CA PHE A 324 16.25 19.23 -21.38
C PHE A 324 17.35 18.55 -20.57
N THR A 325 17.24 18.61 -19.24
CA THR A 325 18.04 17.85 -18.29
C THR A 325 17.12 17.15 -17.31
N TRP A 326 17.34 15.85 -17.06
CA TRP A 326 16.64 15.15 -15.99
C TRP A 326 17.12 15.65 -14.62
N LYS A 327 16.17 16.03 -13.76
CA LYS A 327 16.44 16.43 -12.39
C LYS A 327 15.70 15.48 -11.44
N ARG A 328 16.47 14.74 -10.64
CA ARG A 328 15.92 13.83 -9.61
C ARG A 328 15.35 14.63 -8.44
N SER A 329 14.30 14.13 -7.80
CA SER A 329 13.68 14.79 -6.65
C SER A 329 14.67 15.09 -5.53
N LYS A 330 14.57 16.28 -4.93
CA LYS A 330 15.02 16.47 -3.55
C LYS A 330 14.03 15.76 -2.59
N PRO A 331 14.49 15.24 -1.46
CA PRO A 331 13.60 14.70 -0.45
C PRO A 331 12.90 15.79 0.35
N VAL A 332 11.70 15.51 0.84
CA VAL A 332 11.02 16.37 1.82
C VAL A 332 11.45 15.97 3.23
N ASP A 333 12.09 16.88 3.97
CA ASP A 333 12.39 16.68 5.38
C ASP A 333 11.23 17.12 6.27
N SER A 334 10.66 16.13 6.96
CA SER A 334 9.58 16.30 7.93
C SER A 334 10.02 16.08 9.38
N HIS A 335 11.19 15.52 9.64
CA HIS A 335 11.52 15.00 10.98
C HIS A 335 12.55 15.85 11.73
N TYR A 336 13.51 16.45 11.03
CA TYR A 336 14.64 17.11 11.67
C TYR A 336 14.53 18.63 11.69
N ASN A 337 15.34 19.31 10.88
CA ASN A 337 15.32 20.76 10.80
C ASN A 337 14.02 21.21 10.12
N ALA A 338 13.50 20.41 9.17
CA ALA A 338 12.24 20.64 8.46
C ALA A 338 12.08 22.11 7.98
N GLU A 339 13.19 22.78 7.64
CA GLU A 339 13.25 24.24 7.47
C GLU A 339 12.23 24.73 6.44
N ARG A 340 12.11 23.98 5.34
CA ARG A 340 11.14 24.29 4.29
C ARG A 340 9.70 24.19 4.80
N LEU A 341 9.36 23.18 5.60
CA LEU A 341 8.01 23.01 6.15
C LEU A 341 7.72 23.98 7.30
N LEU A 342 8.71 24.36 8.10
CA LEU A 342 8.57 25.42 9.10
C LEU A 342 8.29 26.78 8.45
N ALA A 343 8.95 27.06 7.31
CA ALA A 343 8.77 28.32 6.59
C ALA A 343 7.40 28.43 5.89
N GLY A 344 6.87 27.33 5.36
CA GLY A 344 5.63 27.35 4.57
C GLY A 344 4.40 26.71 5.23
N GLY A 345 4.59 25.86 6.24
CA GLY A 345 3.56 25.01 6.85
C GLY A 345 3.62 23.54 6.40
N ALA A 346 2.93 22.67 7.14
CA ALA A 346 2.93 21.21 6.96
C ALA A 346 2.49 20.73 5.57
N ALA A 347 1.60 21.48 4.90
CA ALA A 347 1.04 21.15 3.59
C ALA A 347 1.59 22.01 2.44
N SER A 348 2.71 22.70 2.66
CA SER A 348 3.10 23.85 1.84
C SER A 348 3.94 23.56 0.60
N ILE A 349 4.25 22.31 0.28
CA ILE A 349 4.99 21.97 -0.94
C ILE A 349 4.05 22.07 -2.15
N ALA A 350 4.24 23.09 -2.98
CA ALA A 350 3.35 23.34 -4.10
C ALA A 350 3.63 22.40 -5.30
N ALA A 351 2.56 22.02 -6.01
CA ALA A 351 2.70 21.36 -7.30
C ALA A 351 3.17 22.37 -8.36
N PRO A 352 4.19 22.04 -9.17
CA PRO A 352 4.62 22.89 -10.26
C PRO A 352 3.63 22.84 -11.43
N THR A 353 3.70 23.85 -12.30
CA THR A 353 2.95 23.97 -13.56
C THR A 353 3.89 24.33 -14.73
N TYR A 354 3.33 24.36 -15.93
CA TYR A 354 4.04 24.55 -17.20
C TYR A 354 3.74 25.93 -17.81
N ALA A 355 4.78 26.63 -18.24
CA ALA A 355 4.67 27.89 -18.98
C ALA A 355 4.56 27.62 -20.49
N ALA A 356 3.35 27.65 -21.05
CA ALA A 356 3.14 27.50 -22.50
C ALA A 356 3.64 28.72 -23.31
N THR A 357 3.63 29.88 -22.68
CA THR A 357 4.20 31.14 -23.18
C THR A 357 5.09 31.76 -22.10
N ASP A 358 5.79 32.85 -22.41
CA ASP A 358 6.53 33.60 -21.40
C ASP A 358 5.57 34.11 -20.30
N VAL A 359 5.88 33.81 -19.04
CA VAL A 359 5.11 34.20 -17.87
C VAL A 359 6.01 34.97 -16.90
N THR A 360 5.58 36.16 -16.49
CA THR A 360 6.25 36.91 -15.41
C THR A 360 5.47 36.75 -14.10
N LYS A 361 6.17 36.37 -13.02
CA LYS A 361 5.62 36.31 -11.68
C LYS A 361 6.27 37.35 -10.79
N ASP A 362 5.43 38.10 -10.09
CA ASP A 362 5.86 39.08 -9.10
C ASP A 362 5.83 38.44 -7.70
N TYR A 363 6.93 38.60 -6.98
CA TYR A 363 7.12 38.15 -5.61
C TYR A 363 7.39 39.36 -4.72
N THR A 364 6.59 39.53 -3.67
CA THR A 364 6.84 40.57 -2.65
C THR A 364 7.68 39.98 -1.52
N ILE A 365 8.91 40.48 -1.36
CA ILE A 365 9.86 40.00 -0.35
C ILE A 365 10.38 41.21 0.41
N THR A 366 9.80 41.48 1.58
CA THR A 366 10.12 42.64 2.42
C THR A 366 11.44 42.48 3.17
N ASP A 367 11.80 41.25 3.53
CA ASP A 367 13.08 40.94 4.16
C ASP A 367 14.22 41.07 3.13
N ALA A 368 15.13 42.01 3.37
CA ALA A 368 16.20 42.34 2.43
C ALA A 368 17.19 41.19 2.21
N ALA A 369 17.48 40.39 3.23
CA ALA A 369 18.41 39.26 3.12
C ALA A 369 17.78 38.12 2.32
N LYS A 370 16.52 37.78 2.61
CA LYS A 370 15.77 36.77 1.83
C LYS A 370 15.55 37.22 0.39
N ARG A 371 15.30 38.51 0.17
CA ARG A 371 15.18 39.08 -1.18
C ARG A 371 16.49 38.96 -1.96
N ALA A 372 17.62 39.31 -1.34
CA ALA A 372 18.92 39.19 -1.97
C ALA A 372 19.25 37.72 -2.33
N GLN A 373 18.98 36.79 -1.41
CA GLN A 373 19.16 35.35 -1.66
C GLN A 373 18.25 34.86 -2.81
N PHE A 374 16.97 35.22 -2.79
CA PHE A 374 16.02 34.82 -3.83
C PHE A 374 16.43 35.34 -5.22
N VAL A 375 16.90 36.58 -5.31
CA VAL A 375 17.42 37.15 -6.56
C VAL A 375 18.67 36.38 -7.03
N ALA A 376 19.58 36.05 -6.12
CA ALA A 376 20.77 35.27 -6.42
C ALA A 376 20.44 33.86 -6.92
N ASP A 377 19.42 33.21 -6.34
CA ASP A 377 18.99 31.86 -6.75
C ASP A 377 18.25 31.86 -8.10
N MET A 378 17.47 32.90 -8.40
CA MET A 378 16.65 32.97 -9.61
C MET A 378 17.39 33.48 -10.85
N THR A 379 18.34 34.41 -10.68
CA THR A 379 19.06 35.06 -11.80
C THR A 379 19.80 34.07 -12.72
N PRO A 380 20.42 32.98 -12.23
CA PRO A 380 21.06 31.99 -13.09
C PRO A 380 20.07 31.20 -13.96
N LEU A 381 18.79 31.16 -13.57
CA LEU A 381 17.76 30.31 -14.20
C LEU A 381 16.80 31.12 -15.08
N HIS A 382 16.53 32.36 -14.69
CA HIS A 382 15.46 33.19 -15.23
C HIS A 382 15.88 34.65 -15.33
N ALA A 383 15.20 35.41 -16.19
CA ALA A 383 15.35 36.87 -16.19
C ALA A 383 14.66 37.44 -14.94
N VAL A 384 15.38 38.29 -14.18
CA VAL A 384 14.90 38.86 -12.92
C VAL A 384 14.99 40.38 -12.98
N THR A 385 13.93 41.08 -12.55
CA THR A 385 13.96 42.52 -12.29
C THR A 385 13.52 42.80 -10.85
N VAL A 386 14.09 43.84 -10.23
CA VAL A 386 13.82 44.20 -8.83
C VAL A 386 13.38 45.66 -8.77
N SER A 387 12.26 45.92 -8.10
CA SER A 387 11.74 47.27 -7.85
C SER A 387 11.20 47.36 -6.43
N GLY A 388 11.96 48.01 -5.53
CA GLY A 388 11.68 48.00 -4.10
C GLY A 388 11.68 46.58 -3.53
N ASP A 389 10.59 46.21 -2.85
CA ASP A 389 10.39 44.86 -2.30
C ASP A 389 9.86 43.85 -3.33
N LYS A 390 9.58 44.29 -4.57
CA LYS A 390 9.06 43.43 -5.63
C LYS A 390 10.19 42.84 -6.45
N VAL A 391 10.23 41.51 -6.55
CA VAL A 391 11.09 40.76 -7.47
C VAL A 391 10.20 40.14 -8.55
N SER A 392 10.42 40.53 -9.80
CA SER A 392 9.70 39.98 -10.96
C SER A 392 10.59 38.97 -11.68
N VAL A 393 10.14 37.72 -11.78
CA VAL A 393 10.85 36.63 -12.45
C VAL A 393 10.11 36.25 -13.72
N THR A 394 10.78 36.29 -14.87
CA THR A 394 10.22 35.87 -16.16
C THR A 394 10.64 34.44 -16.50
N TYR A 395 9.66 33.55 -16.44
CA TYR A 395 9.74 32.16 -16.88
C TYR A 395 9.47 32.10 -18.39
N LYS A 396 10.45 31.65 -19.16
CA LYS A 396 10.29 31.49 -20.62
C LYS A 396 9.34 30.35 -20.96
N ALA A 397 8.71 30.41 -22.14
CA ALA A 397 7.98 29.26 -22.69
C ALA A 397 8.82 27.97 -22.57
N GLY A 398 8.21 26.89 -22.08
CA GLY A 398 8.90 25.64 -21.75
C GLY A 398 9.26 25.49 -20.27
N SER A 399 9.27 26.58 -19.49
CA SER A 399 9.68 26.55 -18.08
C SER A 399 8.68 25.79 -17.21
N ILE A 400 9.23 25.09 -16.22
CA ILE A 400 8.48 24.53 -15.10
C ILE A 400 8.61 25.49 -13.93
N TYR A 401 7.49 25.91 -13.35
CA TYR A 401 7.46 26.91 -12.27
C TYR A 401 6.28 26.66 -11.34
N VAL A 402 6.29 27.29 -10.16
CA VAL A 402 5.12 27.28 -9.26
C VAL A 402 4.30 28.54 -9.51
N ASN A 403 3.01 28.37 -9.80
CA ASN A 403 2.11 29.49 -10.04
C ASN A 403 1.59 30.10 -8.73
N SER A 404 2.49 30.76 -8.00
CA SER A 404 2.18 31.48 -6.76
C SER A 404 3.00 32.77 -6.68
N GLY A 405 2.48 33.77 -5.96
CA GLY A 405 3.23 34.97 -5.58
C GLY A 405 4.02 34.80 -4.27
N ASN A 406 3.90 33.65 -3.60
CA ASN A 406 4.69 33.33 -2.42
C ASN A 406 6.07 32.80 -2.83
N TYR A 407 7.12 33.59 -2.57
CA TYR A 407 8.49 33.29 -2.97
C TYR A 407 9.06 32.01 -2.35
N ILE A 408 8.54 31.59 -1.18
CA ILE A 408 8.96 30.35 -0.50
C ILE A 408 8.63 29.12 -1.37
N LEU A 409 7.56 29.21 -2.18
CA LEU A 409 7.09 28.10 -3.01
C LEU A 409 7.82 28.02 -4.36
N ALA A 410 8.52 29.07 -4.77
CA ALA A 410 9.10 29.13 -6.12
C ALA A 410 10.14 28.02 -6.37
N GLY A 411 10.83 27.58 -5.32
CA GLY A 411 11.79 26.48 -5.36
C GLY A 411 11.18 25.08 -5.27
N ASP A 412 9.85 24.94 -5.10
CA ASP A 412 9.22 23.63 -4.91
C ASP A 412 9.24 22.75 -6.17
N THR A 413 9.64 23.32 -7.31
CA THR A 413 9.97 22.56 -8.54
C THR A 413 11.07 21.51 -8.31
N ALA A 414 11.84 21.59 -7.22
CA ALA A 414 12.82 20.59 -6.83
C ALA A 414 12.23 19.33 -6.19
N TYR A 415 10.99 19.37 -5.69
CA TYR A 415 10.29 18.22 -5.11
C TYR A 415 9.41 17.58 -6.18
N VAL A 416 9.90 16.49 -6.76
CA VAL A 416 9.21 15.80 -7.86
C VAL A 416 8.15 14.87 -7.28
N ASN A 417 6.98 14.94 -7.88
CA ASN A 417 5.87 14.08 -7.50
C ASN A 417 6.19 12.61 -7.82
N MET A 418 5.77 11.69 -6.97
CA MET A 418 5.85 10.25 -7.24
C MET A 418 4.83 9.77 -8.28
N ARG A 419 3.95 10.67 -8.74
CA ARG A 419 2.88 10.38 -9.70
C ARG A 419 3.36 9.79 -11.02
N SER A 420 2.56 8.84 -11.52
CA SER A 420 2.51 8.38 -12.91
C SER A 420 1.06 8.40 -13.40
N CYS A 421 0.84 8.33 -14.72
CA CYS A 421 -0.51 8.28 -15.30
C CYS A 421 -0.88 6.88 -15.79
N SER A 422 -2.18 6.61 -15.84
CA SER A 422 -2.80 5.48 -16.55
C SER A 422 -3.56 5.98 -17.79
N THR A 423 -4.06 5.07 -18.63
CA THR A 423 -4.92 5.39 -19.77
C THR A 423 -6.21 6.10 -19.35
N LEU A 424 -6.84 5.68 -18.23
CA LEU A 424 -8.09 6.30 -17.76
C LEU A 424 -7.88 7.71 -17.18
N THR A 425 -6.71 7.94 -16.57
CA THR A 425 -6.38 9.18 -15.86
C THR A 425 -5.51 10.16 -16.65
N GLY A 426 -5.02 9.74 -17.82
CA GLY A 426 -4.13 10.50 -18.69
C GLY A 426 -4.80 11.68 -19.40
N GLN A 427 -3.98 12.52 -20.04
CA GLN A 427 -4.45 13.59 -20.93
C GLN A 427 -5.07 13.02 -22.22
N THR A 428 -5.87 13.81 -22.94
CA THR A 428 -6.36 13.43 -24.28
C THR A 428 -5.18 13.06 -25.20
N GLY A 429 -5.27 11.89 -25.86
CA GLY A 429 -4.18 11.30 -26.65
C GLY A 429 -3.21 10.42 -25.82
N GLN A 430 -2.95 10.76 -24.56
CA GLN A 430 -2.23 9.85 -23.64
C GLN A 430 -3.11 8.65 -23.27
N LYS A 431 -4.44 8.85 -23.22
CA LYS A 431 -5.41 7.78 -22.95
C LYS A 431 -5.34 6.61 -23.94
N ASP A 432 -4.84 6.88 -25.14
CA ASP A 432 -4.73 5.93 -26.24
C ASP A 432 -3.36 5.21 -26.28
N ASP A 433 -2.44 5.57 -25.37
CA ASP A 433 -1.11 4.98 -25.25
C ASP A 433 -0.90 4.37 -23.86
N ALA A 434 -1.17 3.07 -23.76
CA ALA A 434 -0.98 2.30 -22.52
C ALA A 434 0.48 2.28 -22.00
N LYS A 435 1.46 2.67 -22.82
CA LYS A 435 2.88 2.66 -22.43
C LYS A 435 3.35 4.02 -21.91
N ASN A 436 2.63 5.10 -22.22
CA ASN A 436 2.96 6.42 -21.70
C ASN A 436 2.48 6.58 -20.24
N LEU A 437 3.31 6.10 -19.31
CA LEU A 437 3.06 6.19 -17.86
C LEU A 437 3.62 7.47 -17.23
N TYR A 438 4.14 8.41 -18.02
CA TYR A 438 4.65 9.68 -17.49
C TYR A 438 3.53 10.56 -16.96
N TRP A 439 3.86 11.42 -16.00
CA TRP A 439 2.95 12.49 -15.59
C TRP A 439 3.27 13.80 -16.31
N TYR A 440 2.21 14.45 -16.80
CA TYR A 440 2.24 15.80 -17.38
C TYR A 440 1.30 16.70 -16.57
N ALA A 441 1.77 17.90 -16.18
CA ALA A 441 0.96 18.81 -15.37
C ALA A 441 -0.22 19.45 -16.11
N SER A 442 -0.21 19.44 -17.45
CA SER A 442 -1.28 20.00 -18.28
C SER A 442 -1.27 19.40 -19.69
N GLY A 443 -2.36 19.61 -20.44
CA GLY A 443 -2.42 19.25 -21.87
C GLY A 443 -1.39 20.00 -22.72
N GLU A 444 -1.03 21.23 -22.36
CA GLU A 444 0.02 21.99 -23.06
C GLU A 444 1.42 21.41 -22.78
N ALA A 445 1.68 20.96 -21.54
CA ALA A 445 2.92 20.24 -21.22
C ALA A 445 3.01 18.92 -22.00
N TYR A 446 1.88 18.20 -22.10
CA TYR A 446 1.79 16.95 -22.88
C TYR A 446 2.09 17.18 -24.36
N LYS A 447 1.42 18.15 -25.00
CA LYS A 447 1.66 18.50 -26.42
C LYS A 447 3.12 18.92 -26.66
N ALA A 448 3.72 19.61 -25.71
CA ALA A 448 5.13 20.00 -25.78
C ALA A 448 6.11 18.86 -25.45
N GLY A 449 5.65 17.71 -24.93
CA GLY A 449 6.50 16.60 -24.52
C GLY A 449 7.26 16.85 -23.20
N VAL A 450 6.78 17.74 -22.34
CA VAL A 450 7.46 18.15 -21.10
C VAL A 450 6.97 17.33 -19.91
N ILE A 451 7.81 16.42 -19.44
CA ILE A 451 7.48 15.43 -18.40
C ILE A 451 7.71 16.01 -17.00
N PHE A 452 6.67 15.88 -16.16
CA PHE A 452 6.63 16.37 -14.78
C PHE A 452 7.03 15.32 -13.74
N SER A 453 6.92 14.04 -14.08
CA SER A 453 7.42 12.94 -13.27
C SER A 453 7.62 11.70 -14.11
N THR A 454 8.72 11.01 -13.85
CA THR A 454 8.97 9.64 -14.34
C THR A 454 8.20 8.58 -13.57
N GLY A 455 7.67 8.85 -12.37
CA GLY A 455 6.98 7.90 -11.49
C GLY A 455 7.92 7.10 -10.59
N SER A 456 7.36 6.30 -9.68
CA SER A 456 8.10 5.46 -8.72
C SER A 456 7.75 3.98 -8.92
N PHE A 457 8.73 3.08 -8.78
CA PHE A 457 8.59 1.65 -9.08
C PHE A 457 7.38 0.99 -8.40
N GLN A 458 7.16 1.18 -7.11
CA GLN A 458 6.03 0.55 -6.40
C GLN A 458 4.68 1.22 -6.70
N LEU A 459 4.69 2.40 -7.33
CA LEU A 459 3.54 3.26 -7.54
C LEU A 459 3.30 3.52 -9.02
N ARG A 460 3.48 2.51 -9.88
CA ARG A 460 3.04 2.60 -11.28
C ARG A 460 1.76 1.80 -11.46
N PRO A 461 0.90 2.18 -12.42
CA PRO A 461 -0.28 1.39 -12.79
C PRO A 461 0.04 -0.09 -13.06
N VAL A 462 1.22 -0.39 -13.61
CA VAL A 462 1.65 -1.73 -14.07
C VAL A 462 2.61 -2.46 -13.14
N SER A 463 2.86 -1.90 -11.96
CA SER A 463 3.67 -2.54 -10.93
C SER A 463 2.86 -3.65 -10.28
N ASP A 464 3.48 -4.78 -9.96
CA ASP A 464 2.76 -5.84 -9.29
C ASP A 464 2.44 -5.43 -7.85
N PHE A 465 1.31 -5.88 -7.33
CA PHE A 465 0.94 -5.68 -5.93
C PHE A 465 1.41 -6.87 -5.09
N GLU A 466 2.30 -6.62 -4.15
CA GLU A 466 2.98 -7.66 -3.40
C GLU A 466 2.11 -8.21 -2.27
N MET A 467 1.80 -9.51 -2.31
CA MET A 467 1.00 -10.18 -1.26
C MET A 467 1.90 -10.90 -0.26
N MET A 468 2.82 -11.73 -0.76
CA MET A 468 3.85 -12.42 0.02
C MET A 468 5.08 -12.68 -0.87
N THR A 469 6.26 -12.28 -0.41
CA THR A 469 7.48 -12.31 -1.23
C THR A 469 8.62 -13.07 -0.57
N PHE A 470 9.51 -13.60 -1.39
CA PHE A 470 10.70 -14.31 -0.93
C PHE A 470 11.68 -13.38 -0.20
N HIS A 471 11.78 -12.12 -0.61
CA HIS A 471 12.64 -11.16 0.10
C HIS A 471 12.11 -10.89 1.51
N GLU A 472 10.79 -10.79 1.69
CA GLU A 472 10.19 -10.71 3.03
C GLU A 472 10.48 -11.98 3.85
N ALA A 473 10.27 -13.16 3.29
CA ALA A 473 10.56 -14.44 3.94
C ALA A 473 12.03 -14.51 4.41
N CYS A 474 12.96 -14.03 3.60
CA CYS A 474 14.38 -13.91 3.95
C CYS A 474 14.62 -12.97 5.14
N PHE A 475 13.95 -11.82 5.19
CA PHE A 475 14.09 -10.90 6.32
C PHE A 475 13.42 -11.42 7.61
N ILE A 476 12.28 -12.10 7.52
CA ILE A 476 11.67 -12.84 8.64
C ILE A 476 12.68 -13.88 9.16
N LYS A 477 13.27 -14.67 8.26
CA LYS A 477 14.31 -15.65 8.61
C LYS A 477 15.52 -14.99 9.29
N ALA A 478 15.99 -13.88 8.76
CA ALA A 478 17.13 -13.14 9.30
C ALA A 478 16.84 -12.65 10.72
N GLU A 479 15.67 -12.05 10.96
CA GLU A 479 15.25 -11.60 12.28
C GLU A 479 15.17 -12.76 13.28
N VAL A 480 14.53 -13.87 12.90
CA VAL A 480 14.36 -15.03 13.79
C VAL A 480 15.70 -15.67 14.14
N LEU A 481 16.59 -15.88 13.17
CA LEU A 481 17.92 -16.42 13.41
C LEU A 481 18.75 -15.48 14.30
N PHE A 482 18.63 -14.16 14.10
CA PHE A 482 19.30 -13.17 14.94
C PHE A 482 18.82 -13.26 16.40
N ARG A 483 17.50 -13.36 16.61
CA ARG A 483 16.88 -13.53 17.95
C ARG A 483 17.35 -14.83 18.63
N LYS A 484 17.60 -15.90 17.85
CA LYS A 484 18.15 -17.17 18.35
C LYS A 484 19.66 -17.14 18.62
N GLY A 485 20.35 -16.05 18.29
CA GLY A 485 21.80 -15.93 18.42
C GLY A 485 22.60 -16.52 17.25
N ASP A 486 21.94 -17.06 16.22
CA ASP A 486 22.59 -17.52 14.99
C ASP A 486 22.85 -16.32 14.06
N LYS A 487 23.89 -15.55 14.39
CA LYS A 487 24.28 -14.37 13.60
C LYS A 487 24.79 -14.74 12.20
N ALA A 488 25.36 -15.93 12.01
CA ALA A 488 25.88 -16.36 10.71
C ALA A 488 24.73 -16.69 9.76
N GLY A 489 23.75 -17.47 10.22
CA GLY A 489 22.51 -17.73 9.50
C GLY A 489 21.70 -16.46 9.25
N ALA A 490 21.63 -15.57 10.24
CA ALA A 490 20.96 -14.28 10.10
C ALA A 490 21.61 -13.41 9.00
N LEU A 491 22.94 -13.34 8.95
CA LEU A 491 23.67 -12.60 7.91
C LEU A 491 23.39 -13.18 6.52
N ALA A 492 23.40 -14.51 6.38
CA ALA A 492 23.12 -15.18 5.12
C ALA A 492 21.69 -14.86 4.63
N ALA A 493 20.70 -14.96 5.52
CA ALA A 493 19.31 -14.64 5.20
C ALA A 493 19.11 -13.14 4.91
N TYR A 494 19.79 -12.25 5.65
CA TYR A 494 19.79 -10.81 5.42
C TYR A 494 20.31 -10.45 4.01
N LYS A 495 21.47 -10.99 3.62
CA LYS A 495 22.03 -10.79 2.27
C LYS A 495 21.13 -11.39 1.19
N ALA A 496 20.53 -12.55 1.45
CA ALA A 496 19.55 -13.16 0.54
C ALA A 496 18.31 -12.28 0.35
N GLY A 497 17.79 -11.65 1.41
CA GLY A 497 16.65 -10.74 1.32
C GLY A 497 16.91 -9.52 0.45
N ILE A 498 18.07 -8.87 0.62
CA ILE A 498 18.48 -7.72 -0.21
C ILE A 498 18.59 -8.14 -1.67
N LYS A 499 19.31 -9.24 -1.94
CA LYS A 499 19.49 -9.74 -3.30
C LYS A 499 18.16 -10.16 -3.93
N ALA A 500 17.28 -10.83 -3.19
CA ALA A 500 15.96 -11.23 -3.67
C ALA A 500 15.08 -10.04 -4.06
N ASN A 501 15.14 -8.92 -3.34
CA ASN A 501 14.41 -7.71 -3.71
C ASN A 501 15.01 -7.07 -4.98
N LEU A 502 16.34 -6.98 -5.07
CA LEU A 502 17.03 -6.50 -6.28
C LEU A 502 16.70 -7.38 -7.50
N ASP A 503 16.77 -8.70 -7.35
CA ASP A 503 16.45 -9.66 -8.42
C ASP A 503 14.99 -9.56 -8.85
N TYR A 504 14.06 -9.39 -7.90
CA TYR A 504 12.63 -9.20 -8.20
C TYR A 504 12.38 -7.92 -8.99
N MET A 505 12.90 -6.78 -8.51
CA MET A 505 12.80 -5.52 -9.24
C MET A 505 13.45 -5.63 -10.62
N GLN A 506 14.63 -6.25 -10.69
CA GLN A 506 15.36 -6.45 -11.93
C GLN A 506 14.57 -7.29 -12.94
N LYS A 507 13.91 -8.37 -12.49
CA LYS A 507 13.03 -9.19 -13.32
C LYS A 507 11.89 -8.37 -13.91
N LYS A 508 11.20 -7.58 -13.07
CA LYS A 508 10.08 -6.72 -13.52
C LYS A 508 10.53 -5.62 -14.48
N LEU A 509 11.66 -4.96 -14.21
CA LEU A 509 12.24 -3.94 -15.10
C LEU A 509 12.62 -4.54 -16.47
N THR A 510 13.19 -5.74 -16.49
CA THR A 510 13.47 -6.47 -17.74
C THR A 510 12.18 -6.81 -18.49
N THR A 511 11.13 -7.24 -17.79
CA THR A 511 9.80 -7.46 -18.40
C THR A 511 9.25 -6.18 -19.04
N TRP A 512 9.32 -5.05 -18.34
CA TRP A 512 8.87 -3.77 -18.88
C TRP A 512 9.68 -3.35 -20.11
N GLN A 513 11.00 -3.46 -20.07
CA GLN A 513 11.82 -3.20 -21.25
C GLN A 513 11.41 -4.09 -22.43
N GLY A 514 11.20 -5.38 -22.21
CA GLY A 514 10.73 -6.32 -23.24
C GLY A 514 9.32 -6.01 -23.78
N GLN A 515 8.47 -5.38 -22.97
CA GLN A 515 7.15 -4.87 -23.39
C GLN A 515 7.22 -3.54 -24.16
N GLY A 516 8.42 -2.94 -24.25
CA GLY A 516 8.68 -1.72 -25.02
C GLY A 516 8.30 -0.43 -24.30
N TYR A 517 8.30 -0.40 -22.96
CA TYR A 517 8.28 0.87 -22.22
C TYR A 517 9.58 1.63 -22.47
N ASP A 518 9.50 2.96 -22.63
CA ASP A 518 10.65 3.83 -22.95
C ASP A 518 11.09 4.71 -21.77
N ASN A 519 10.43 4.57 -20.62
CA ASN A 519 10.75 5.33 -19.43
C ASN A 519 12.10 4.93 -18.84
N PRO A 520 13.06 5.87 -18.66
CA PRO A 520 14.41 5.54 -18.19
C PRO A 520 14.41 4.91 -16.78
N ASP A 521 13.44 5.26 -15.94
CA ASP A 521 13.31 4.69 -14.60
C ASP A 521 12.56 3.35 -14.58
N MET A 522 12.10 2.88 -15.75
CA MET A 522 11.57 1.52 -15.96
C MET A 522 12.59 0.58 -16.60
N MET A 523 13.79 1.07 -16.93
CA MET A 523 14.85 0.23 -17.50
C MET A 523 15.54 -0.63 -16.43
N PRO A 524 16.08 -1.80 -16.80
CA PRO A 524 16.99 -2.59 -15.98
C PRO A 524 18.00 -1.75 -15.18
N MET A 525 18.25 -2.13 -13.93
CA MET A 525 19.36 -1.56 -13.16
C MET A 525 20.69 -2.05 -13.76
N ASN A 526 21.76 -1.29 -13.54
CA ASN A 526 23.09 -1.70 -13.98
C ASN A 526 23.61 -2.84 -13.08
N THR A 527 24.04 -3.95 -13.70
CA THR A 527 24.54 -5.13 -12.97
C THR A 527 25.82 -4.85 -12.18
N ALA A 528 26.68 -3.95 -12.65
CA ALA A 528 27.87 -3.53 -11.92
C ALA A 528 27.49 -2.76 -10.65
N ASP A 529 26.49 -1.86 -10.72
CA ASP A 529 26.00 -1.11 -9.55
C ASP A 529 25.39 -2.05 -8.51
N ILE A 530 24.61 -3.05 -8.95
CA ILE A 530 24.10 -4.13 -8.07
C ILE A 530 25.25 -4.85 -7.37
N THR A 531 26.26 -5.27 -8.12
CA THR A 531 27.41 -6.01 -7.59
C THR A 531 28.19 -5.18 -6.59
N ASN A 532 28.46 -3.91 -6.92
CA ASN A 532 29.17 -2.97 -6.07
C ASN A 532 28.41 -2.69 -4.78
N TYR A 533 27.10 -2.47 -4.87
CA TYR A 533 26.25 -2.22 -3.69
C TYR A 533 26.27 -3.42 -2.73
N LEU A 534 26.07 -4.64 -3.23
CA LEU A 534 26.05 -5.86 -2.41
C LEU A 534 27.40 -6.14 -1.73
N ALA A 535 28.51 -5.75 -2.35
CA ALA A 535 29.87 -5.87 -1.80
C ALA A 535 30.26 -4.71 -0.87
N SER A 536 29.49 -3.64 -0.83
CA SER A 536 29.84 -2.41 -0.10
C SER A 536 29.51 -2.45 1.39
N ALA A 537 29.92 -1.40 2.11
CA ALA A 537 29.59 -1.19 3.52
C ALA A 537 28.10 -0.84 3.77
N ALA A 538 27.33 -0.53 2.72
CA ALA A 538 25.88 -0.33 2.81
C ALA A 538 25.14 -1.63 3.18
N VAL A 539 25.75 -2.78 2.87
CA VAL A 539 25.31 -4.11 3.25
C VAL A 539 26.26 -4.65 4.33
N CYS A 540 25.74 -5.10 5.46
CA CYS A 540 26.59 -5.69 6.50
C CYS A 540 27.34 -6.91 5.93
N GLN A 541 28.66 -6.96 6.13
CA GLN A 541 29.52 -7.99 5.54
C GLN A 541 29.85 -9.13 6.49
N ASN A 542 29.87 -8.88 7.80
CA ASN A 542 30.29 -9.84 8.83
C ASN A 542 29.19 -10.10 9.86
N ALA A 543 29.12 -11.33 10.36
CA ALA A 543 28.09 -11.73 11.31
C ALA A 543 28.21 -10.98 12.65
N ALA A 544 29.44 -10.69 13.10
CA ALA A 544 29.69 -9.96 14.33
C ALA A 544 29.13 -8.53 14.32
N ASP A 545 29.17 -7.88 13.16
CA ASP A 545 28.76 -6.48 12.94
C ASP A 545 27.28 -6.33 12.61
N LEU A 546 26.58 -7.44 12.35
CA LEU A 546 25.15 -7.43 12.03
C LEU A 546 24.35 -7.01 13.26
N THR A 547 23.42 -6.09 13.03
CA THR A 547 22.48 -5.61 14.03
C THR A 547 21.05 -5.81 13.56
N MET A 548 20.09 -5.78 14.48
CA MET A 548 18.67 -5.79 14.12
C MET A 548 18.29 -4.57 13.26
N ARG A 549 18.90 -3.42 13.53
CA ARG A 549 18.78 -2.21 12.70
C ARG A 549 19.10 -2.49 11.23
N ASP A 550 20.16 -3.25 10.94
CA ASP A 550 20.53 -3.56 9.56
C ASP A 550 19.44 -4.36 8.84
N ILE A 551 18.96 -5.41 9.51
CA ILE A 551 17.91 -6.29 8.99
C ILE A 551 16.65 -5.48 8.69
N MET A 552 16.20 -4.70 9.67
CA MET A 552 14.92 -3.99 9.57
C MET A 552 14.96 -2.79 8.63
N LEU A 553 16.08 -2.06 8.51
CA LEU A 553 16.20 -0.97 7.55
C LEU A 553 16.27 -1.46 6.11
N GLN A 554 16.90 -2.61 5.85
CA GLN A 554 16.86 -3.22 4.52
C GLN A 554 15.48 -3.82 4.20
N LYS A 555 14.82 -4.43 5.19
CA LYS A 555 13.42 -4.85 5.05
C LYS A 555 12.52 -3.66 4.74
N TYR A 556 12.70 -2.54 5.42
CA TYR A 556 11.94 -1.30 5.20
C TYR A 556 12.01 -0.82 3.74
N VAL A 557 13.22 -0.77 3.18
CA VAL A 557 13.42 -0.40 1.77
C VAL A 557 12.82 -1.45 0.83
N ALA A 558 13.02 -2.74 1.11
CA ALA A 558 12.56 -3.83 0.26
C ALA A 558 11.03 -3.92 0.17
N MET A 559 10.34 -3.80 1.31
CA MET A 559 8.87 -3.86 1.38
C MET A 559 8.17 -2.62 0.81
N GLY A 560 8.92 -1.53 0.60
CA GLY A 560 8.40 -0.33 -0.05
C GLY A 560 7.12 0.22 0.60
N LEU A 561 6.07 0.35 -0.20
CA LEU A 561 4.77 0.86 0.22
C LEU A 561 3.87 -0.33 0.66
N SER A 562 4.10 -0.82 1.88
CA SER A 562 3.41 -1.96 2.50
C SER A 562 3.09 -1.67 3.97
N LEU A 563 1.92 -2.11 4.45
CA LEU A 563 1.52 -1.98 5.86
C LEU A 563 2.50 -2.66 6.82
N GLU A 564 3.21 -3.70 6.35
CA GLU A 564 4.10 -4.47 7.20
C GLU A 564 5.28 -3.64 7.70
N ASN A 565 5.67 -2.58 6.97
CA ASN A 565 6.66 -1.62 7.45
C ASN A 565 6.19 -0.93 8.74
N TRP A 566 4.92 -0.51 8.80
CA TRP A 566 4.36 0.11 10.00
C TRP A 566 4.16 -0.90 11.13
N ASN A 567 3.74 -2.12 10.80
CA ASN A 567 3.63 -3.21 11.77
C ASN A 567 4.98 -3.51 12.44
N ASP A 568 6.03 -3.66 11.64
CA ASP A 568 7.38 -3.89 12.14
C ASP A 568 7.89 -2.73 13.00
N MET A 569 7.64 -1.49 12.59
CA MET A 569 7.99 -0.32 13.42
C MET A 569 7.28 -0.36 14.78
N ARG A 570 6.01 -0.76 14.86
CA ARG A 570 5.30 -0.94 16.14
C ARG A 570 5.91 -2.06 16.99
N ARG A 571 6.22 -3.22 16.38
CA ARG A 571 6.93 -4.34 17.07
C ARG A 571 8.28 -3.94 17.66
N PHE A 572 8.96 -2.99 17.04
CA PHE A 572 10.24 -2.47 17.53
C PHE A 572 10.15 -1.13 18.28
N ASN A 573 8.94 -0.66 18.62
CA ASN A 573 8.72 0.63 19.26
C ASN A 573 9.47 1.79 18.55
N TYR A 574 9.50 1.77 17.23
CA TYR A 574 10.08 2.80 16.38
C TYR A 574 11.55 3.10 16.76
N SER A 575 11.77 4.27 17.36
CA SER A 575 13.08 4.82 17.69
C SER A 575 13.33 4.92 19.20
N ALA A 576 12.49 4.27 20.01
CA ALA A 576 12.61 4.26 21.48
C ALA A 576 13.88 3.53 21.96
N GLY A 577 14.31 2.51 21.21
CA GLY A 577 15.37 1.60 21.65
C GLY A 577 14.88 0.54 22.63
N ASN A 578 15.80 -0.28 23.15
CA ASN A 578 15.59 -1.23 24.25
C ASN A 578 14.48 -2.28 24.07
N ILE A 579 14.07 -2.59 22.84
CA ILE A 579 13.31 -3.81 22.57
C ILE A 579 14.28 -4.99 22.70
N GLY A 580 14.17 -5.69 23.84
CA GLY A 580 15.18 -6.64 24.26
C GLY A 580 16.55 -5.96 24.36
N SER A 581 17.54 -6.49 23.64
CA SER A 581 18.91 -5.97 23.60
C SER A 581 19.30 -5.39 22.24
N PHE A 582 18.34 -5.00 21.39
CA PHE A 582 18.61 -4.58 20.01
C PHE A 582 19.01 -3.11 19.84
N GLY A 583 18.88 -2.29 20.88
CA GLY A 583 19.08 -0.84 20.77
C GLY A 583 18.04 -0.20 19.84
N VAL A 584 18.42 0.92 19.20
CA VAL A 584 17.52 1.67 18.31
C VAL A 584 17.52 1.04 16.92
N VAL A 585 16.35 0.51 16.51
CA VAL A 585 16.17 -0.20 15.23
C VAL A 585 15.90 0.76 14.08
N TYR A 586 15.00 1.71 14.28
CA TYR A 586 14.74 2.80 13.33
C TYR A 586 15.39 4.05 13.91
N PRO A 587 16.71 4.28 13.70
CA PRO A 587 17.33 5.54 14.13
C PRO A 587 16.56 6.70 13.52
N ASP A 588 16.73 7.91 14.03
CA ASP A 588 16.49 9.12 13.23
C ASP A 588 15.01 9.42 12.88
N PHE A 589 14.11 8.48 13.15
CA PHE A 589 12.67 8.65 13.00
C PHE A 589 12.07 9.26 14.28
N ASP A 590 11.25 10.29 14.11
CA ASP A 590 10.71 11.02 15.25
C ASP A 590 9.47 11.85 14.88
N ARG A 591 8.78 12.40 15.90
CA ARG A 591 7.80 13.48 15.70
C ARG A 591 8.43 14.63 14.94
N SER A 592 7.71 15.17 13.96
CA SER A 592 8.11 16.39 13.27
C SER A 592 8.16 17.59 14.23
N PRO A 593 8.98 18.62 13.94
CA PRO A 593 8.80 19.96 14.51
C PRO A 593 7.38 20.54 14.32
N MET A 594 6.64 20.04 13.32
CA MET A 594 5.25 20.41 13.06
C MET A 594 4.22 19.57 13.84
N PHE A 595 4.64 18.77 14.82
CA PHE A 595 3.74 17.88 15.57
C PHE A 595 2.61 18.65 16.28
N THR A 596 1.36 18.28 15.99
CA THR A 596 0.14 18.84 16.60
C THR A 596 -0.85 17.76 17.06
N GLY A 597 -0.39 16.51 17.18
CA GLY A 597 -1.19 15.35 17.58
C GLY A 597 -1.22 15.10 19.09
N GLN A 598 -1.00 16.09 19.97
CA GLN A 598 -0.82 15.90 21.42
C GLN A 598 -2.00 15.20 22.09
N GLU A 599 -3.24 15.49 21.67
CA GLU A 599 -4.45 14.85 22.21
C GLU A 599 -4.54 13.36 21.84
N LYS A 600 -3.92 12.97 20.72
CA LYS A 600 -3.95 11.60 20.20
C LYS A 600 -2.79 10.77 20.73
N LEU A 601 -1.61 11.37 20.77
CA LEU A 601 -0.36 10.74 21.18
C LEU A 601 0.15 11.40 22.46
N THR A 602 -0.40 10.95 23.58
CA THR A 602 -0.26 11.59 24.90
C THR A 602 1.13 11.43 25.53
N GLY A 603 1.95 10.50 25.03
CA GLY A 603 3.29 10.29 25.55
C GLY A 603 4.23 11.47 25.30
N THR A 604 5.09 11.76 26.27
CA THR A 604 6.00 12.92 26.26
C THR A 604 7.46 12.55 25.98
N SER A 605 7.80 11.27 25.98
CA SER A 605 9.15 10.77 25.68
C SER A 605 9.09 9.56 24.75
N LYS A 606 10.14 9.33 23.96
CA LYS A 606 10.23 8.18 23.02
C LYS A 606 10.04 6.82 23.70
N ASN A 607 10.38 6.70 24.98
CA ASN A 607 10.26 5.46 25.73
C ASN A 607 8.84 5.19 26.23
N ASP A 608 7.96 6.18 26.17
CA ASP A 608 6.53 6.01 26.42
C ASP A 608 5.87 5.45 25.16
N VAL A 609 5.17 4.32 25.29
CA VAL A 609 4.45 3.71 24.17
C VAL A 609 3.44 4.69 23.53
N ARG A 610 2.84 5.55 24.35
CA ARG A 610 1.83 6.53 23.92
C ARG A 610 2.46 7.70 23.15
N TYR A 611 3.79 7.73 23.02
CA TYR A 611 4.49 8.69 22.18
C TYR A 611 4.24 8.43 20.69
N TRP A 612 4.01 7.17 20.34
CA TRP A 612 3.96 6.70 18.96
C TRP A 612 2.53 6.35 18.53
N PRO A 613 2.20 6.45 17.23
CA PRO A 613 0.97 5.86 16.69
C PRO A 613 1.01 4.33 16.87
N ARG A 614 -0.03 3.75 17.47
CA ARG A 614 -0.11 2.31 17.80
C ARG A 614 -1.27 1.59 17.14
N ARG A 615 -2.33 2.32 16.80
CA ARG A 615 -3.50 1.83 16.06
C ARG A 615 -4.22 2.99 15.40
N TRP A 616 -5.27 2.69 14.66
CA TRP A 616 -6.25 3.62 14.12
C TRP A 616 -7.51 3.59 14.97
N ARG A 617 -8.24 4.70 15.01
CA ARG A 617 -9.58 4.75 15.59
C ARG A 617 -10.58 4.06 14.66
N LEU A 618 -11.54 3.31 15.22
CA LEU A 618 -12.64 2.75 14.43
C LEU A 618 -13.39 3.85 13.65
N PRO A 619 -13.92 3.56 12.45
CA PRO A 619 -14.67 4.54 11.67
C PRO A 619 -15.88 5.09 12.44
N GLY A 620 -15.87 6.38 12.73
CA GLY A 620 -16.96 7.02 13.49
C GLY A 620 -18.31 6.93 12.78
N THR A 621 -18.35 7.15 11.46
CA THR A 621 -19.60 7.23 10.69
C THR A 621 -20.09 5.90 10.14
N LEU A 622 -19.18 4.94 9.92
CA LEU A 622 -19.52 3.66 9.30
C LEU A 622 -19.59 2.51 10.29
N GLU A 623 -18.99 2.64 11.47
CA GLU A 623 -18.93 1.53 12.42
C GLU A 623 -19.46 1.94 13.80
N LEU A 624 -18.86 2.97 14.42
CA LEU A 624 -19.30 3.41 15.75
C LEU A 624 -20.70 4.01 15.76
N SER A 625 -21.19 4.55 14.65
CA SER A 625 -22.54 5.13 14.55
C SER A 625 -23.68 4.10 14.64
N TYR A 626 -23.44 2.84 14.26
CA TYR A 626 -24.47 1.79 14.22
C TYR A 626 -24.20 0.64 15.20
N ASN A 627 -22.94 0.35 15.52
CA ASN A 627 -22.52 -0.80 16.34
C ASN A 627 -21.81 -0.40 17.64
N GLU A 628 -22.04 0.83 18.09
CA GLU A 628 -21.37 1.43 19.26
C GLU A 628 -21.43 0.55 20.52
N THR A 629 -22.60 -0.01 20.80
CA THR A 629 -22.84 -0.79 22.03
C THR A 629 -21.92 -2.01 22.10
N ASN A 630 -21.73 -2.71 20.99
CA ASN A 630 -20.83 -3.87 20.93
C ASN A 630 -19.36 -3.44 20.97
N ALA A 631 -19.01 -2.33 20.32
CA ALA A 631 -17.65 -1.77 20.38
C ALA A 631 -17.28 -1.35 21.81
N LYS A 632 -18.17 -0.64 22.52
CA LYS A 632 -17.97 -0.23 23.92
C LYS A 632 -17.94 -1.40 24.90
N ALA A 633 -18.64 -2.50 24.58
CA ALA A 633 -18.62 -3.70 25.41
C ALA A 633 -17.26 -4.40 25.42
N ILE A 634 -16.51 -4.35 24.31
CA ILE A 634 -15.15 -4.92 24.24
C ILE A 634 -14.07 -3.89 24.62
N ASN A 635 -14.27 -2.63 24.25
CA ASN A 635 -13.31 -1.55 24.45
C ASN A 635 -14.06 -0.25 24.81
N PRO A 636 -14.18 0.11 26.11
CA PRO A 636 -14.86 1.33 26.54
C PRO A 636 -14.21 2.62 26.02
N HIS A 637 -12.95 2.56 25.56
CA HIS A 637 -12.19 3.68 25.01
C HIS A 637 -12.27 3.78 23.49
N CYS A 638 -13.10 2.98 22.81
CA CYS A 638 -13.16 2.94 21.35
C CYS A 638 -13.46 4.32 20.69
N GLU A 639 -14.07 5.24 21.43
CA GLU A 639 -14.36 6.60 20.98
C GLU A 639 -13.30 7.64 21.36
N ASP A 640 -12.43 7.32 22.33
CA ASP A 640 -11.48 8.27 22.89
C ASP A 640 -10.49 8.75 21.83
N VAL A 641 -10.16 10.04 21.86
CA VAL A 641 -9.24 10.65 20.89
C VAL A 641 -7.84 10.05 20.99
N ASN A 642 -7.41 9.64 22.19
CA ASN A 642 -6.10 9.07 22.46
C ASN A 642 -5.98 7.56 22.14
N ILE A 643 -7.04 6.92 21.63
CA ILE A 643 -7.04 5.52 21.18
C ILE A 643 -5.93 5.23 20.16
N TRP A 644 -5.54 6.23 19.36
CA TRP A 644 -4.44 6.17 18.41
C TRP A 644 -3.09 5.76 19.03
N SER A 645 -2.92 6.00 20.32
CA SER A 645 -1.70 5.71 21.07
C SER A 645 -1.79 4.43 21.93
N MET A 646 -2.92 3.72 21.85
CA MET A 646 -3.14 2.45 22.57
C MET A 646 -2.76 1.26 21.68
N PRO A 647 -1.83 0.38 22.12
CA PRO A 647 -1.43 -0.80 21.37
C PRO A 647 -2.59 -1.73 20.96
N VAL A 648 -2.43 -2.40 19.82
CA VAL A 648 -3.23 -3.61 19.48
C VAL A 648 -2.70 -4.82 20.24
N TRP A 649 -3.49 -5.89 20.32
CA TRP A 649 -3.18 -7.05 21.17
C TRP A 649 -1.76 -7.61 20.95
N TRP A 650 -1.34 -7.84 19.69
CA TRP A 650 -0.02 -8.39 19.38
C TRP A 650 1.13 -7.40 19.62
N ASP A 651 0.82 -6.11 19.77
CA ASP A 651 1.78 -5.03 20.02
C ASP A 651 2.12 -4.84 21.52
N CYS A 652 1.43 -5.58 22.39
CA CYS A 652 1.72 -5.71 23.82
C CYS A 652 2.54 -6.97 24.12
N GLU A 653 3.35 -6.92 25.19
CA GLU A 653 4.14 -8.04 25.70
C GLU A 653 3.28 -9.11 26.37
N THR A 654 2.17 -8.71 27.02
CA THR A 654 1.27 -9.64 27.73
C THR A 654 -0.19 -9.31 27.47
N ASP A 655 -1.09 -10.27 27.73
CA ASP A 655 -2.53 -10.05 27.67
C ASP A 655 -2.98 -9.08 28.77
N ALA A 656 -2.36 -9.13 29.95
CA ALA A 656 -2.64 -8.19 31.05
C ALA A 656 -2.26 -6.74 30.70
N GLU A 657 -1.15 -6.53 30.00
CA GLU A 657 -0.76 -5.21 29.50
C GLU A 657 -1.80 -4.68 28.52
N TYR A 658 -2.22 -5.51 27.56
CA TYR A 658 -3.26 -5.16 26.59
C TYR A 658 -4.59 -4.82 27.27
N GLU A 659 -5.07 -5.66 28.18
CA GLU A 659 -6.28 -5.38 28.97
C GLU A 659 -6.16 -4.08 29.78
N GLY A 660 -4.95 -3.72 30.22
CA GLY A 660 -4.69 -2.46 30.92
C GLY A 660 -4.86 -1.21 30.03
N TYR A 661 -4.82 -1.34 28.71
CA TYR A 661 -5.18 -0.26 27.79
C TYR A 661 -6.67 -0.22 27.46
N LEU A 662 -7.40 -1.31 27.74
CA LEU A 662 -8.85 -1.41 27.49
C LEU A 662 -9.70 -1.11 28.74
N LYS A 663 -9.10 -1.05 29.93
CA LYS A 663 -9.77 -0.73 31.22
C LYS A 663 -9.53 0.72 31.60
#